data_AF-A0A418MJ17-F1
#
_entry.id   AF-A0A418MJ17-F1
#
_cell.length_a   1.000
_cell.length_b   1.000
_cell.length_c   1.000
_cell.angle_alpha   90.00
_cell.angle_beta   90.00
_cell.angle_gamma   90.00
#
_symmetry.space_group_name_H-M   'P 1'
#
loop_
_entity.id
_entity.type
_entity.pdbx_description
1 polymer ?
#
loop_
_entity_poly.entity_id
_entity_poly.type
_entity_poly.pdbx_seq_one_letter_code
_entity_poly.pdbx_strand_id
1 'polypeptide(L)'
;MKNTCLTLFFWFILLTSTLAQRDWPPVYTIKTDTATFSLDTAHFQVLEDPGGTLTFDQAQRSTGFRYAKLYDKYRVAHFYWQRMRLKNDRPHSVHLYLSGVADYFDMYWRDSLNRWQHQRTGYLVPDSQLPVYEGLQEQSRLPLSLAPGQETVIYKRTETALWNEPITYLSAYFQTEKGYKDNIVSYFRGQDGWKDFWFAGIAIGILLLAAIYNLTIFYSTKEKVYLYFAVCLLFFVLDRNSSYIQATFFGEYPYAFRFVSTFFFITFFVFFVQSIRQFVQPDAQLASLSKAITVTLVLTVLMNIFQIISYRYALVPQIEMYLALEVIIRVVYVLCLVLTYRMMKRDVADARYVFIAILQLFFWWSYTLVGTFARIYYQININRYLPPIFEYAETICFAWMIIFFSGALINRYNMTRRQVVQQAIEKEQLEKEREIERSRLIASQNERLEQQVKERTAELQQSLETLRATQDQLIQKEKLASLGELTAGIAHEIQNPLNFVNNFAEVSEELLDELNEERHKGQRDEALEEEILADLHQNLGKIRHHGRRADAIVKGMLEHSRASTGEKQITDMNALADEYLRLAYHGLRAKDKLFNCQLVTNYDPSLPNVEVVTQDIGRVLLNLYNNAFYAVQEKARTNGEQRNAEYQPTVTVQTQRHVDNVIICVRDNGTGIPESVKRKIFQPFFTTKPTGQGTGLGLSLAYDIVTKGHGGEMTVVSQEGEGTEFTIRLPTQTPTSADA
;
A
#
# COMPACT_ATOMS: atom_id res chain seq x y z
N MET A 1 -95.39 64.81 -4.60
CA MET A 1 -95.57 63.83 -3.49
C MET A 1 -94.60 62.64 -3.52
N LYS A 2 -94.11 62.13 -4.67
CA LYS A 2 -93.19 60.97 -4.71
C LYS A 2 -91.76 61.24 -4.21
N ASN A 3 -91.23 62.45 -4.38
CA ASN A 3 -89.86 62.76 -3.92
C ASN A 3 -89.76 63.03 -2.41
N THR A 4 -90.82 63.55 -1.78
CA THR A 4 -90.84 63.89 -0.35
C THR A 4 -90.84 62.63 0.53
N CYS A 5 -91.55 61.57 0.12
CA CYS A 5 -91.52 60.28 0.81
C CYS A 5 -90.15 59.59 0.72
N LEU A 6 -89.44 59.73 -0.41
CA LEU A 6 -88.13 59.10 -0.58
C LEU A 6 -87.05 59.76 0.29
N THR A 7 -87.06 61.10 0.40
CA THR A 7 -86.18 61.84 1.31
C THR A 7 -86.53 61.63 2.78
N LEU A 8 -87.81 61.50 3.14
CA LEU A 8 -88.23 61.17 4.50
C LEU A 8 -87.84 59.73 4.87
N PHE A 9 -87.91 58.78 3.93
CA PHE A 9 -87.45 57.40 4.15
C PHE A 9 -85.93 57.33 4.33
N PHE A 10 -85.16 58.10 3.56
CA PHE A 10 -83.71 58.23 3.75
C PHE A 10 -83.35 58.91 5.08
N TRP A 11 -84.09 59.95 5.49
CA TRP A 11 -83.92 60.58 6.80
C TRP A 11 -84.31 59.65 7.95
N PHE A 12 -85.33 58.81 7.80
CA PHE A 12 -85.73 57.83 8.81
C PHE A 12 -84.72 56.67 8.94
N ILE A 13 -84.07 56.27 7.84
CA ILE A 13 -82.96 55.32 7.85
C ILE A 13 -81.69 55.94 8.45
N LEU A 14 -81.45 57.24 8.23
CA LEU A 14 -80.36 57.98 8.87
C LEU A 14 -80.63 58.24 10.38
N LEU A 15 -81.88 58.45 10.80
CA LEU A 15 -82.27 58.59 12.21
C LEU A 15 -82.24 57.26 12.97
N THR A 16 -82.64 56.15 12.35
CA THR A 16 -82.57 54.83 12.99
C THR A 16 -81.13 54.32 13.14
N SER A 17 -80.20 54.73 12.26
CA SER A 17 -78.77 54.43 12.40
C SER A 17 -78.07 55.27 13.48
N THR A 18 -78.60 56.46 13.82
CA THR A 18 -78.12 57.28 14.96
C THR A 18 -78.63 56.84 16.34
N LEU A 19 -79.70 56.02 16.41
CA LEU A 19 -80.24 55.50 17.67
C LEU A 19 -79.51 54.24 18.20
N ALA A 20 -78.62 53.64 17.41
CA ALA A 20 -77.95 52.38 17.74
C ALA A 20 -76.81 52.50 18.79
N GLN A 21 -76.70 53.63 19.49
CA GLN A 21 -75.55 53.92 20.35
C GLN A 21 -75.76 53.65 21.85
N ARG A 22 -76.97 53.40 22.38
CA ARG A 22 -77.18 53.72 23.81
C ARG A 22 -76.86 52.66 24.87
N ASP A 23 -77.01 51.37 24.62
CA ASP A 23 -76.93 50.40 25.72
C ASP A 23 -75.75 49.43 25.59
N TRP A 24 -75.00 49.30 26.70
CA TRP A 24 -74.01 48.25 26.89
C TRP A 24 -74.68 46.86 26.80
N PRO A 25 -74.01 45.84 26.23
CA PRO A 25 -74.55 44.49 26.23
C PRO A 25 -74.90 44.05 27.67
N PRO A 26 -75.98 43.28 27.87
CA PRO A 26 -76.36 42.77 29.18
C PRO A 26 -75.19 42.03 29.85
N VAL A 27 -75.13 42.12 31.17
CA VAL A 27 -74.05 41.51 31.96
C VAL A 27 -74.18 40.00 31.92
N TYR A 28 -73.14 39.31 31.46
CA TYR A 28 -73.08 37.87 31.54
C TYR A 28 -72.62 37.45 32.93
N THR A 29 -73.44 36.63 33.59
CA THR A 29 -73.18 36.18 34.96
C THR A 29 -72.52 34.81 34.94
N ILE A 30 -71.32 34.71 35.49
CA ILE A 30 -70.57 33.46 35.62
C ILE A 30 -71.15 32.66 36.79
N LYS A 31 -71.88 31.58 36.47
CA LYS A 31 -72.62 30.78 37.47
C LYS A 31 -71.92 29.47 37.86
N THR A 32 -70.90 29.04 37.12
CA THR A 32 -70.24 27.73 37.31
C THR A 32 -68.72 27.84 37.27
N ASP A 33 -68.03 27.00 38.08
CA ASP A 33 -66.56 26.93 38.13
C ASP A 33 -65.98 25.92 37.15
N THR A 34 -66.81 25.11 36.50
CA THR A 34 -66.40 23.98 35.65
C THR A 34 -66.59 24.24 34.15
N ALA A 35 -67.03 25.44 33.75
CA ALA A 35 -67.44 25.69 32.37
C ALA A 35 -66.33 26.28 31.50
N THR A 36 -66.11 25.66 30.33
CA THR A 36 -65.93 26.43 29.10
C THR A 36 -67.27 27.08 28.79
N PHE A 37 -67.35 28.40 28.83
CA PHE A 37 -68.56 29.12 28.50
C PHE A 37 -68.34 30.02 27.29
N SER A 38 -69.25 29.93 26.32
CA SER A 38 -69.38 30.91 25.26
C SER A 38 -70.30 32.01 25.72
N LEU A 39 -69.90 33.26 25.54
CA LEU A 39 -70.88 34.34 25.52
C LEU A 39 -71.81 34.13 24.32
N ASP A 40 -73.11 34.14 24.57
CA ASP A 40 -74.09 34.25 23.50
C ASP A 40 -73.93 35.61 22.81
N THR A 41 -74.29 35.68 21.53
CA THR A 41 -74.35 36.88 20.69
C THR A 41 -75.07 38.05 21.35
N ALA A 42 -75.98 37.80 22.30
CA ALA A 42 -76.65 38.84 23.09
C ALA A 42 -75.75 39.52 24.14
N HIS A 43 -74.61 38.93 24.53
CA HIS A 43 -73.78 39.39 25.66
C HIS A 43 -72.47 40.07 25.25
N PHE A 44 -72.20 40.18 23.96
CA PHE A 44 -71.08 40.96 23.45
C PHE A 44 -71.47 41.72 22.18
N GLN A 45 -70.81 42.84 21.96
CA GLN A 45 -70.94 43.62 20.72
C GLN A 45 -69.58 43.69 20.04
N VAL A 46 -69.60 43.85 18.72
CA VAL A 46 -68.44 43.80 17.85
C VAL A 46 -68.33 45.12 17.08
N LEU A 47 -67.10 45.57 16.90
CA LEU A 47 -66.73 46.66 16.01
C LEU A 47 -65.66 46.12 15.06
N GLU A 48 -65.93 46.17 13.77
CA GLU A 48 -64.97 45.78 12.75
C GLU A 48 -63.94 46.89 12.57
N ASP A 49 -62.66 46.54 12.49
CA ASP A 49 -61.55 47.47 12.22
C ASP A 49 -60.79 47.01 10.96
N PRO A 50 -61.34 47.23 9.75
CA PRO A 50 -60.74 46.70 8.53
C PRO A 50 -59.30 47.15 8.30
N GLY A 51 -58.94 48.36 8.78
CA GLY A 51 -57.60 48.92 8.65
C GLY A 51 -56.65 48.61 9.81
N GLY A 52 -57.13 48.01 10.91
CA GLY A 52 -56.31 47.75 12.10
C GLY A 52 -55.77 49.02 12.78
N THR A 53 -56.35 50.18 12.52
CA THR A 53 -55.80 51.48 12.94
C THR A 53 -56.47 52.04 14.19
N LEU A 54 -57.58 51.43 14.65
CA LEU A 54 -58.30 51.93 15.82
C LEU A 54 -57.50 51.66 17.10
N THR A 55 -57.20 52.73 17.83
CA THR A 55 -56.64 52.67 19.18
C THR A 55 -57.71 52.31 20.22
N PHE A 56 -57.30 51.88 21.41
CA PHE A 56 -58.24 51.57 22.49
C PHE A 56 -59.16 52.75 22.83
N ASP A 57 -58.63 53.96 22.97
CA ASP A 57 -59.42 55.15 23.28
C ASP A 57 -60.44 55.49 22.18
N GLN A 58 -60.05 55.32 20.91
CA GLN A 58 -60.94 55.51 19.77
C GLN A 58 -62.02 54.43 19.72
N ALA A 59 -61.66 53.17 19.98
CA ALA A 59 -62.61 52.07 20.08
C ALA A 59 -63.61 52.34 21.21
N GLN A 60 -63.18 52.76 22.40
CA GLN A 60 -64.08 53.07 23.52
C GLN A 60 -65.13 54.14 23.19
N ARG A 61 -64.72 55.18 22.44
CA ARG A 61 -65.60 56.28 22.02
C ARG A 61 -66.40 55.96 20.76
N SER A 62 -66.12 54.84 20.10
CA SER A 62 -66.76 54.45 18.84
C SER A 62 -68.25 54.18 19.04
N THR A 63 -69.04 54.71 18.10
CA THR A 63 -70.49 54.49 18.03
C THR A 63 -70.85 53.24 17.22
N GLY A 64 -69.84 52.56 16.66
CA GLY A 64 -69.98 51.50 15.67
C GLY A 64 -70.13 50.08 16.24
N PHE A 65 -70.16 49.89 17.56
CA PHE A 65 -70.38 48.57 18.15
C PHE A 65 -71.80 48.05 17.85
N ARG A 66 -71.91 46.82 17.34
CA ARG A 66 -73.17 46.16 17.00
C ARG A 66 -73.17 44.71 17.45
N TYR A 67 -74.35 44.14 17.70
CA TYR A 67 -74.48 42.70 17.89
C TYR A 67 -74.20 41.99 16.56
N ALA A 68 -73.41 40.92 16.59
CA ALA A 68 -73.02 40.18 15.40
C ALA A 68 -73.15 38.68 15.65
N LYS A 69 -73.39 37.92 14.57
CA LYS A 69 -73.45 36.45 14.64
C LYS A 69 -72.08 35.89 15.05
N LEU A 70 -72.04 34.77 15.79
CA LEU A 70 -70.77 34.11 16.09
C LEU A 70 -70.02 33.76 14.80
N TYR A 71 -70.71 33.12 13.85
CA TYR A 71 -70.19 32.80 12.53
C TYR A 71 -70.78 33.71 11.45
N ASP A 72 -69.90 34.31 10.64
CA ASP A 72 -70.27 34.99 9.41
C ASP A 72 -69.18 34.79 8.36
N LYS A 73 -69.57 34.16 7.24
CA LYS A 73 -68.67 33.82 6.14
C LYS A 73 -68.32 35.01 5.24
N TYR A 74 -69.03 36.13 5.36
CA TYR A 74 -68.80 37.33 4.56
C TYR A 74 -67.93 38.36 5.27
N ARG A 75 -67.42 38.03 6.46
CA ARG A 75 -66.45 38.84 7.18
C ARG A 75 -65.13 38.91 6.43
N VAL A 76 -64.61 40.13 6.30
CA VAL A 76 -63.36 40.40 5.57
C VAL A 76 -62.33 41.16 6.41
N ALA A 77 -62.67 41.56 7.64
CA ALA A 77 -61.71 42.25 8.51
C ALA A 77 -60.78 41.24 9.20
N HIS A 78 -59.54 41.66 9.43
CA HIS A 78 -58.55 40.89 10.19
C HIS A 78 -58.46 41.35 11.65
N PHE A 79 -59.03 42.51 11.94
CA PHE A 79 -59.06 43.10 13.27
C PHE A 79 -60.50 43.32 13.70
N TYR A 80 -60.81 42.83 14.90
CA TYR A 80 -62.13 42.99 15.51
C TYR A 80 -61.99 43.42 16.95
N TRP A 81 -62.77 44.42 17.33
CA TRP A 81 -62.99 44.79 18.72
C TRP A 81 -64.27 44.15 19.22
N GLN A 82 -64.22 43.48 20.36
CA GLN A 82 -65.39 42.96 21.06
C GLN A 82 -65.47 43.65 22.41
N ARG A 83 -66.67 44.09 22.80
CA ARG A 83 -66.92 44.62 24.15
C ARG A 83 -68.00 43.81 24.85
N MET A 84 -67.81 43.58 26.14
CA MET A 84 -68.67 42.71 26.95
C MET A 84 -68.62 43.10 28.43
N ARG A 85 -69.58 42.62 29.21
CA ARG A 85 -69.63 42.79 30.67
C ARG A 85 -69.76 41.44 31.34
N LEU A 86 -68.90 41.19 32.32
CA LEU A 86 -68.88 39.94 33.09
C LEU A 86 -69.13 40.24 34.56
N LYS A 87 -69.93 39.41 35.21
CA LYS A 87 -70.12 39.43 36.67
C LYS A 87 -69.84 38.06 37.27
N ASN A 88 -69.08 38.04 38.35
CA ASN A 88 -68.86 36.82 39.12
C ASN A 88 -69.99 36.62 40.14
N ASP A 89 -70.74 35.52 40.05
CA ASP A 89 -71.80 35.14 41.01
C ASP A 89 -71.37 33.99 41.94
N ARG A 90 -70.08 33.67 41.93
CA ARG A 90 -69.49 32.63 42.77
C ARG A 90 -69.07 33.21 44.12
N PRO A 91 -69.06 32.39 45.19
CA PRO A 91 -68.66 32.84 46.52
C PRO A 91 -67.14 33.08 46.67
N HIS A 92 -66.35 32.87 45.62
CA HIS A 92 -64.89 33.06 45.60
C HIS A 92 -64.45 33.75 44.30
N SER A 93 -63.20 34.23 44.27
CA SER A 93 -62.65 34.90 43.09
C SER A 93 -62.49 33.94 41.91
N VAL A 94 -62.87 34.40 40.71
CA VAL A 94 -62.77 33.61 39.47
C VAL A 94 -61.65 34.17 38.59
N HIS A 95 -60.76 33.28 38.15
CA HIS A 95 -59.75 33.55 37.14
C HIS A 95 -60.19 32.99 35.78
N LEU A 96 -59.90 33.74 34.71
CA LEU A 96 -60.37 33.42 33.37
C LEU A 96 -59.20 33.14 32.41
N TYR A 97 -59.44 32.17 31.55
CA TYR A 97 -58.61 31.78 30.42
C TYR A 97 -59.35 32.09 29.13
N LEU A 98 -58.63 32.57 28.13
CA LEU A 98 -59.13 32.67 26.77
C LEU A 98 -59.22 31.29 26.16
N SER A 99 -60.37 31.01 25.56
CA SER A 99 -60.55 29.86 24.69
C SER A 99 -60.78 30.41 23.28
N GLY A 100 -59.83 30.19 22.39
CA GLY A 100 -59.87 30.77 21.05
C GLY A 100 -58.49 30.87 20.40
N VAL A 101 -58.47 30.72 19.08
CA VAL A 101 -57.26 30.68 18.26
C VAL A 101 -57.19 31.97 17.46
N ALA A 102 -56.31 32.90 17.87
CA ALA A 102 -55.90 34.03 17.04
C ALA A 102 -54.40 34.27 17.19
N ASP A 103 -53.81 34.94 16.21
CA ASP A 103 -52.39 35.24 16.21
C ASP A 103 -52.02 36.17 17.36
N TYR A 104 -52.87 37.19 17.60
CA TYR A 104 -52.74 38.13 18.71
C TYR A 104 -54.12 38.49 19.31
N PHE A 105 -54.11 38.68 20.62
CA PHE A 105 -55.21 39.18 21.43
C PHE A 105 -54.72 40.32 22.30
N ASP A 106 -55.35 41.48 22.22
CA ASP A 106 -55.21 42.54 23.21
C ASP A 106 -56.46 42.59 24.09
N MET A 107 -56.26 42.41 25.39
CA MET A 107 -57.33 42.39 26.37
C MET A 107 -57.23 43.60 27.26
N TYR A 108 -58.33 44.33 27.38
CA TYR A 108 -58.46 45.49 28.24
C TYR A 108 -59.60 45.27 29.22
N TRP A 109 -59.35 45.44 30.51
CA TRP A 109 -60.37 45.29 31.55
C TRP A 109 -60.19 46.32 32.66
N ARG A 110 -61.19 46.44 33.52
CA ARG A 110 -61.08 47.27 34.73
C ARG A 110 -60.71 46.45 35.95
N ASP A 111 -59.69 46.90 36.69
CA ASP A 111 -59.30 46.33 37.98
C ASP A 111 -60.30 46.68 39.10
N SER A 112 -60.08 46.17 40.31
CA SER A 112 -60.90 46.48 41.49
C SER A 112 -60.88 47.95 41.90
N LEU A 113 -59.89 48.72 41.44
CA LEU A 113 -59.77 50.16 41.62
C LEU A 113 -60.34 50.95 40.42
N ASN A 114 -61.05 50.28 39.51
CA ASN A 114 -61.70 50.83 38.32
C ASN A 114 -60.71 51.47 37.31
N ARG A 115 -59.44 51.06 37.34
CA ARG A 115 -58.40 51.47 36.38
C ARG A 115 -58.32 50.49 35.22
N TRP A 116 -58.05 51.00 34.02
CA TRP A 116 -57.83 50.16 32.85
C TRP A 116 -56.49 49.42 32.97
N GLN A 117 -56.54 48.13 32.72
CA GLN A 117 -55.39 47.24 32.56
C GLN A 117 -55.38 46.70 31.13
N HIS A 118 -54.20 46.33 30.64
CA HIS A 118 -54.00 45.77 29.30
C HIS A 118 -53.03 44.59 29.35
N GLN A 119 -53.33 43.54 28.61
CA GLN A 119 -52.43 42.41 28.37
C GLN A 119 -52.56 41.98 26.91
N ARG A 120 -51.41 41.84 26.23
CA ARG A 120 -51.33 41.19 24.93
C ARG A 120 -50.96 39.72 25.10
N THR A 121 -51.62 38.83 24.38
CA THR A 121 -51.32 37.39 24.37
C THR A 121 -51.70 36.76 23.03
N GLY A 122 -51.31 35.51 22.73
CA GLY A 122 -51.65 34.84 21.47
C GLY A 122 -50.52 33.95 20.93
N TYR A 123 -50.76 33.29 19.80
CA TYR A 123 -49.82 32.31 19.21
C TYR A 123 -48.54 32.94 18.64
N LEU A 124 -48.60 34.20 18.21
CA LEU A 124 -47.47 34.91 17.64
C LEU A 124 -46.86 35.95 18.59
N VAL A 125 -47.29 35.97 19.86
CA VAL A 125 -46.69 36.82 20.90
C VAL A 125 -45.41 36.16 21.41
N PRO A 126 -44.26 36.88 21.48
CA PRO A 126 -43.04 36.38 22.08
C PRO A 126 -43.27 35.95 23.54
N ASP A 127 -42.63 34.85 23.93
CA ASP A 127 -42.68 34.27 25.26
C ASP A 127 -42.43 35.31 26.39
N SER A 128 -41.45 36.19 26.22
CA SER A 128 -41.14 37.30 27.14
C SER A 128 -42.30 38.30 27.36
N GLN A 129 -43.27 38.35 26.46
CA GLN A 129 -44.44 39.25 26.54
C GLN A 129 -45.71 38.52 27.02
N LEU A 130 -45.66 37.20 27.15
CA LEU A 130 -46.77 36.41 27.66
C LEU A 130 -46.95 36.61 29.17
N PRO A 131 -48.17 36.46 29.70
CA PRO A 131 -48.40 36.56 31.13
C PRO A 131 -47.74 35.39 31.85
N VAL A 132 -47.04 35.70 32.94
CA VAL A 132 -46.35 34.70 33.79
C VAL A 132 -47.25 34.32 34.96
N TYR A 133 -47.41 33.02 35.18
CA TYR A 133 -48.15 32.46 36.30
C TYR A 133 -47.43 31.25 36.87
N GLU A 134 -47.25 31.20 38.19
CA GLU A 134 -46.52 30.13 38.89
C GLU A 134 -45.13 29.83 38.27
N GLY A 135 -44.49 30.83 37.67
CA GLY A 135 -43.18 30.71 37.01
C GLY A 135 -43.22 30.21 35.56
N LEU A 136 -44.40 29.99 34.99
CA LEU A 136 -44.60 29.55 33.60
C LEU A 136 -45.27 30.65 32.77
N GLN A 137 -44.90 30.77 31.49
CA GLN A 137 -45.56 31.64 30.53
C GLN A 137 -46.85 30.96 30.02
N GLU A 138 -47.99 31.65 30.10
CA GLU A 138 -49.28 31.06 29.74
C GLU A 138 -49.98 31.86 28.61
N GLN A 139 -49.98 31.33 27.39
CA GLN A 139 -50.58 31.96 26.21
C GLN A 139 -52.09 32.23 26.34
N SER A 140 -52.79 31.42 27.14
CA SER A 140 -54.26 31.51 27.26
C SER A 140 -54.73 32.20 28.53
N ARG A 141 -53.86 32.49 29.51
CA ARG A 141 -54.28 33.04 30.80
C ARG A 141 -54.53 34.53 30.71
N LEU A 142 -55.56 35.01 31.40
CA LEU A 142 -55.77 36.44 31.65
C LEU A 142 -55.36 36.76 33.08
N PRO A 143 -54.57 37.82 33.33
CA PRO A 143 -54.28 38.30 34.69
C PRO A 143 -55.49 39.01 35.34
N LEU A 144 -56.71 38.74 34.87
CA LEU A 144 -57.96 39.21 35.44
C LEU A 144 -58.42 38.26 36.56
N SER A 145 -58.68 38.82 37.74
CA SER A 145 -59.36 38.13 38.85
C SER A 145 -60.63 38.89 39.20
N LEU A 146 -61.77 38.20 39.17
CA LEU A 146 -63.07 38.77 39.53
C LEU A 146 -63.45 38.34 40.93
N ALA A 147 -63.53 39.28 41.87
CA ALA A 147 -64.01 39.02 43.23
C ALA A 147 -65.51 38.63 43.24
N PRO A 148 -66.00 37.97 44.31
CA PRO A 148 -67.42 37.64 44.45
C PRO A 148 -68.34 38.86 44.25
N GLY A 149 -69.33 38.75 43.37
CA GLY A 149 -70.27 39.81 43.05
C GLY A 149 -69.73 40.93 42.15
N GLN A 150 -68.41 40.96 41.87
CA GLN A 150 -67.78 42.01 41.07
C GLN A 150 -68.23 41.93 39.60
N GLU A 151 -68.61 43.08 39.05
CA GLU A 151 -68.83 43.29 37.62
C GLU A 151 -67.61 44.01 37.01
N THR A 152 -67.15 43.56 35.84
CA THR A 152 -66.13 44.27 35.06
C THR A 152 -66.54 44.40 33.59
N VAL A 153 -65.98 45.42 32.95
CA VAL A 153 -66.09 45.67 31.52
C VAL A 153 -64.83 45.17 30.84
N ILE A 154 -64.99 44.44 29.75
CA ILE A 154 -63.88 43.89 28.96
C ILE A 154 -63.99 44.36 27.52
N TYR A 155 -62.87 44.84 26.98
CA TYR A 155 -62.64 44.96 25.55
C TYR A 155 -61.60 43.94 25.12
N LYS A 156 -61.90 43.22 24.04
CA LYS A 156 -61.01 42.27 23.41
C LYS A 156 -60.78 42.72 21.98
N ARG A 157 -59.53 43.02 21.63
CA ARG A 157 -59.13 43.18 20.23
C ARG A 157 -58.53 41.86 19.77
N THR A 158 -59.12 41.27 18.75
CA THR A 158 -58.54 40.11 18.07
C THR A 158 -57.83 40.61 16.82
N GLU A 159 -56.58 40.23 16.66
CA GLU A 159 -55.78 40.47 15.48
C GLU A 159 -55.38 39.11 14.90
N THR A 160 -55.92 38.82 13.72
CA THR A 160 -55.40 37.76 12.86
C THR A 160 -54.42 38.41 11.91
N ALA A 161 -53.27 37.78 11.73
CA ALA A 161 -52.28 38.28 10.80
C ALA A 161 -52.90 38.46 9.41
N LEU A 162 -52.51 39.52 8.69
CA LEU A 162 -53.07 39.86 7.37
C LEU A 162 -52.93 38.75 6.33
N TRP A 163 -52.04 37.78 6.59
CA TRP A 163 -51.82 36.63 5.75
C TRP A 163 -52.59 35.36 6.15
N ASN A 164 -53.39 35.40 7.21
CA ASN A 164 -54.34 34.34 7.54
C ASN A 164 -55.73 34.72 7.00
N GLU A 165 -56.68 33.78 6.93
CA GLU A 165 -58.05 34.14 6.54
C GLU A 165 -58.65 35.16 7.54
N PRO A 166 -59.48 36.12 7.07
CA PRO A 166 -60.27 36.96 7.96
C PRO A 166 -61.05 36.14 8.98
N ILE A 167 -61.29 36.72 10.16
CA ILE A 167 -61.96 35.99 11.25
C ILE A 167 -63.44 35.79 10.88
N THR A 168 -63.78 34.58 10.41
CA THR A 168 -65.16 34.19 10.10
C THR A 168 -65.94 33.80 11.34
N TYR A 169 -65.25 33.31 12.38
CA TYR A 169 -65.85 32.94 13.66
C TYR A 169 -65.33 33.83 14.79
N LEU A 170 -66.21 34.66 15.34
CA LEU A 170 -65.92 35.48 16.52
C LEU A 170 -66.08 34.64 17.78
N SER A 171 -64.97 34.17 18.32
CA SER A 171 -64.95 33.46 19.60
C SER A 171 -64.98 34.46 20.76
N ALA A 172 -65.97 34.31 21.65
CA ALA A 172 -65.98 34.91 22.97
C ALA A 172 -66.08 33.79 24.01
N TYR A 173 -65.23 32.76 23.87
CA TYR A 173 -65.15 31.67 24.81
C TYR A 173 -64.15 32.01 25.91
N PHE A 174 -64.60 31.80 27.14
CA PHE A 174 -63.78 31.88 28.33
C PHE A 174 -63.85 30.55 29.05
N GLN A 175 -62.76 30.21 29.73
CA GLN A 175 -62.69 29.07 30.63
C GLN A 175 -62.33 29.58 32.02
N THR A 176 -62.96 29.04 33.05
CA THR A 176 -62.47 29.24 34.42
C THR A 176 -61.15 28.48 34.61
N GLU A 177 -60.30 28.93 35.52
CA GLU A 177 -59.04 28.22 35.83
C GLU A 177 -59.26 26.75 36.19
N LYS A 178 -60.29 26.46 37.00
CA LYS A 178 -60.65 25.08 37.33
C LYS A 178 -61.11 24.30 36.09
N GLY A 179 -61.94 24.89 35.23
CA GLY A 179 -62.36 24.25 33.97
C GLY A 179 -61.20 24.00 33.01
N TYR A 180 -60.25 24.93 32.92
CA TYR A 180 -59.03 24.76 32.12
C TYR A 180 -58.16 23.61 32.65
N LYS A 181 -57.89 23.58 33.96
CA LYS A 181 -57.13 22.48 34.60
C LYS A 181 -57.85 21.14 34.47
N ASP A 182 -59.17 21.10 34.67
CA ASP A 182 -60.00 19.89 34.51
C ASP A 182 -60.00 19.40 33.05
N ASN A 183 -60.02 20.31 32.05
CA ASN A 183 -59.90 19.96 30.64
C ASN A 183 -58.53 19.35 30.32
N ILE A 184 -57.44 19.91 30.84
CA ILE A 184 -56.09 19.34 30.67
C ILE A 184 -56.01 17.96 31.32
N VAL A 185 -56.45 17.84 32.58
CA VAL A 185 -56.41 16.57 33.31
C VAL A 185 -57.29 15.52 32.65
N SER A 186 -58.49 15.87 32.17
CA SER A 186 -59.38 14.95 31.47
C SER A 186 -58.83 14.55 30.09
N TYR A 187 -58.15 15.45 29.37
CA TYR A 187 -57.45 15.11 28.14
C TYR A 187 -56.35 14.06 28.40
N PHE A 188 -55.50 14.29 29.40
CA PHE A 188 -54.40 13.37 29.71
C PHE A 188 -54.86 12.06 30.37
N ARG A 189 -55.88 12.06 31.24
CA ARG A 189 -56.33 10.86 31.98
C ARG A 189 -57.54 10.15 31.38
N GLY A 190 -58.49 10.90 30.84
CA GLY A 190 -59.81 10.40 30.42
C GLY A 190 -59.91 10.11 28.92
N GLN A 191 -59.15 10.82 28.07
CA GLN A 191 -59.11 10.62 26.63
C GLN A 191 -57.84 9.90 26.15
N ASP A 192 -57.07 9.33 27.08
CA ASP A 192 -55.81 8.65 26.77
C ASP A 192 -54.80 9.52 25.98
N GLY A 193 -54.85 10.86 26.10
CA GLY A 193 -53.98 11.75 25.33
C GLY A 193 -52.48 11.48 25.53
N TRP A 194 -52.08 10.86 26.65
CA TRP A 194 -50.71 10.37 26.86
C TRP A 194 -50.27 9.34 25.81
N LYS A 195 -51.20 8.52 25.28
CA LYS A 195 -50.92 7.53 24.23
C LYS A 195 -50.47 8.22 22.95
N ASP A 196 -51.10 9.33 22.58
CA ASP A 196 -50.75 10.08 21.37
C ASP A 196 -49.29 10.57 21.42
N PHE A 197 -48.86 11.10 22.58
CA PHE A 197 -47.45 11.48 22.79
C PHE A 197 -46.50 10.28 22.75
N TRP A 198 -46.89 9.16 23.35
CA TRP A 198 -46.06 7.96 23.41
C TRP A 198 -45.86 7.33 22.03
N PHE A 199 -46.94 7.19 21.24
CA PHE A 199 -46.87 6.69 19.87
C PHE A 199 -46.11 7.63 18.94
N ALA A 200 -46.33 8.94 19.07
CA ALA A 200 -45.57 9.94 18.31
C ALA A 200 -44.07 9.85 18.62
N GLY A 201 -43.70 9.74 19.91
CA GLY A 201 -42.30 9.59 20.34
C GLY A 201 -41.63 8.33 19.78
N ILE A 202 -42.31 7.19 19.81
CA ILE A 202 -41.80 5.94 19.22
C ILE A 202 -41.64 6.08 17.70
N ALA A 203 -42.64 6.64 17.01
CA ALA A 203 -42.58 6.85 15.57
C ALA A 203 -41.38 7.74 15.19
N ILE A 204 -41.15 8.83 15.92
CA ILE A 204 -39.99 9.71 15.76
C ILE A 204 -38.70 8.93 15.94
N GLY A 205 -38.58 8.13 17.01
CA GLY A 205 -37.41 7.30 17.28
C GLY A 205 -37.10 6.33 16.13
N ILE A 206 -38.13 5.64 15.60
CA ILE A 206 -38.00 4.74 14.45
C ILE A 206 -37.52 5.48 13.20
N LEU A 207 -38.08 6.66 12.92
CA LEU A 207 -37.70 7.45 11.74
C LEU A 207 -36.27 7.99 11.83
N LEU A 208 -35.84 8.43 13.01
CA LEU A 208 -34.46 8.86 13.26
C LEU A 208 -33.48 7.68 13.13
N LEU A 209 -33.82 6.51 13.67
CA LEU A 209 -33.02 5.29 13.49
C LEU A 209 -32.94 4.90 12.01
N ALA A 210 -34.04 5.00 11.26
CA ALA A 210 -34.06 4.76 9.83
C ALA A 210 -33.18 5.78 9.06
N ALA A 211 -33.19 7.05 9.46
CA ALA A 211 -32.30 8.07 8.87
C ALA A 211 -30.82 7.74 9.14
N ILE A 212 -30.46 7.40 10.38
CA ILE A 212 -29.09 7.01 10.77
C ILE A 212 -28.66 5.74 10.02
N TYR A 213 -29.53 4.73 9.94
CA TYR A 213 -29.27 3.50 9.20
C TYR A 213 -28.95 3.78 7.72
N ASN A 214 -29.73 4.64 7.07
CA ASN A 214 -29.48 5.05 5.70
C ASN A 214 -28.16 5.84 5.56
N LEU A 215 -27.80 6.70 6.52
CA LEU A 215 -26.48 7.37 6.53
C LEU A 215 -25.32 6.38 6.66
N THR A 216 -25.46 5.33 7.48
CA THR A 216 -24.46 4.28 7.64
C THR A 216 -24.29 3.49 6.33
N ILE A 217 -25.38 3.14 5.65
CA ILE A 217 -25.30 2.51 4.33
C ILE A 217 -24.64 3.45 3.33
N PHE A 218 -25.02 4.73 3.31
CA PHE A 218 -24.37 5.72 2.44
C PHE A 218 -22.86 5.79 2.67
N TYR A 219 -22.40 5.76 3.92
CA TYR A 219 -20.97 5.78 4.21
C TYR A 219 -20.24 4.58 3.60
N SER A 220 -20.88 3.41 3.59
CA SER A 220 -20.38 2.16 3.02
C SER A 220 -20.45 2.12 1.48
N THR A 221 -21.59 2.47 0.88
CA THR A 221 -21.84 2.30 -0.56
C THR A 221 -21.52 3.54 -1.40
N LYS A 222 -21.48 4.73 -0.78
CA LYS A 222 -21.39 6.05 -1.44
C LYS A 222 -22.54 6.34 -2.44
N GLU A 223 -23.61 5.55 -2.42
CA GLU A 223 -24.77 5.78 -3.28
C GLU A 223 -25.65 6.91 -2.74
N LYS A 224 -25.81 7.99 -3.53
CA LYS A 224 -26.53 9.22 -3.14
C LYS A 224 -27.98 8.99 -2.69
N VAL A 225 -28.61 7.91 -3.14
CA VAL A 225 -30.01 7.60 -2.80
C VAL A 225 -30.22 7.44 -1.29
N TYR A 226 -29.28 6.81 -0.59
CA TYR A 226 -29.35 6.60 0.86
C TYR A 226 -29.15 7.93 1.62
N LEU A 227 -28.24 8.79 1.14
CA LEU A 227 -28.08 10.13 1.69
C LEU A 227 -29.36 10.96 1.52
N TYR A 228 -29.93 10.96 0.31
CA TYR A 228 -31.13 11.74 0.03
C TYR A 228 -32.33 11.27 0.84
N PHE A 229 -32.50 9.95 0.98
CA PHE A 229 -33.58 9.41 1.78
C PHE A 229 -33.38 9.65 3.28
N ALA A 230 -32.14 9.60 3.79
CA ALA A 230 -31.86 9.95 5.18
C ALA A 230 -32.19 11.41 5.50
N VAL A 231 -31.79 12.34 4.62
CA VAL A 231 -32.13 13.77 4.75
C VAL A 231 -33.65 13.96 4.66
N CYS A 232 -34.31 13.29 3.73
CA CYS A 232 -35.78 13.26 3.64
C CYS A 232 -36.43 12.85 4.96
N LEU A 233 -36.01 11.74 5.57
CA LEU A 233 -36.57 11.26 6.83
C LEU A 233 -36.31 12.22 8.00
N LEU A 234 -35.11 12.81 8.08
CA LEU A 234 -34.78 13.78 9.12
C LEU A 234 -35.69 15.02 9.03
N PHE A 235 -35.82 15.59 7.85
CA PHE A 235 -36.65 16.78 7.65
C PHE A 235 -38.15 16.48 7.73
N PHE A 236 -38.57 15.24 7.41
CA PHE A 236 -39.93 14.78 7.68
C PHE A 236 -40.24 14.76 9.18
N VAL A 237 -39.31 14.27 10.00
CA VAL A 237 -39.45 14.30 11.47
C VAL A 237 -39.52 15.73 12.00
N LEU A 238 -38.67 16.63 11.51
CA LEU A 238 -38.67 18.04 11.91
C LEU A 238 -39.98 18.75 11.52
N ASP A 239 -40.48 18.50 10.30
CA ASP A 239 -41.74 19.07 9.82
C ASP A 239 -42.94 18.61 10.65
N ARG A 240 -43.08 17.30 10.87
CA ARG A 240 -44.20 16.72 11.64
C ARG A 240 -44.21 17.11 13.12
N ASN A 241 -43.09 17.58 13.66
CA ASN A 241 -42.95 18.03 15.04
C ASN A 241 -42.74 19.54 15.17
N SER A 242 -43.03 20.29 14.11
CA SER A 242 -42.80 21.73 14.06
C SER A 242 -43.48 22.49 15.21
N SER A 243 -44.69 22.12 15.63
CA SER A 243 -45.37 22.75 16.77
C SER A 243 -44.58 22.63 18.09
N TYR A 244 -44.02 21.45 18.38
CA TYR A 244 -43.21 21.22 19.57
C TYR A 244 -41.87 21.95 19.49
N ILE A 245 -41.25 21.96 18.30
CA ILE A 245 -40.00 22.69 18.06
C ILE A 245 -40.23 24.20 18.24
N GLN A 246 -41.36 24.74 17.75
CA GLN A 246 -41.73 26.14 17.94
C GLN A 246 -41.78 26.48 19.42
N ALA A 247 -42.58 25.73 20.18
CA ALA A 247 -42.82 25.99 21.59
C ALA A 247 -41.55 25.84 22.44
N THR A 248 -40.61 24.98 22.03
CA THR A 248 -39.41 24.70 22.83
C THR A 248 -38.24 25.62 22.49
N PHE A 249 -38.03 25.93 21.21
CA PHE A 249 -36.81 26.61 20.74
C PHE A 249 -37.04 27.99 20.14
N PHE A 250 -38.28 28.33 19.77
CA PHE A 250 -38.61 29.56 19.04
C PHE A 250 -39.72 30.38 19.71
N GLY A 251 -39.91 30.22 21.03
CA GLY A 251 -40.92 30.95 21.80
C GLY A 251 -40.77 32.48 21.74
N GLU A 252 -39.54 33.00 21.69
CA GLU A 252 -39.29 34.45 21.50
C GLU A 252 -39.48 34.94 20.07
N TYR A 253 -39.47 34.04 19.08
CA TYR A 253 -39.56 34.36 17.66
C TYR A 253 -40.58 33.49 16.91
N PRO A 254 -41.86 33.46 17.35
CA PRO A 254 -42.87 32.56 16.78
C PRO A 254 -43.17 32.86 15.30
N TYR A 255 -43.06 34.13 14.90
CA TYR A 255 -43.14 34.52 13.50
C TYR A 255 -41.98 33.95 12.66
N ALA A 256 -40.75 34.00 13.17
CA ALA A 256 -39.59 33.49 12.46
C ALA A 256 -39.67 31.97 12.25
N PHE A 257 -40.29 31.27 13.19
CA PHE A 257 -40.47 29.83 13.09
C PHE A 257 -41.32 29.39 11.89
N ARG A 258 -42.25 30.24 11.40
CA ARG A 258 -43.01 29.93 10.18
C ARG A 258 -42.08 29.71 8.98
N PHE A 259 -40.99 30.49 8.87
CA PHE A 259 -39.99 30.27 7.81
C PHE A 259 -39.25 28.95 8.00
N VAL A 260 -38.93 28.61 9.25
CA VAL A 260 -38.24 27.37 9.61
C VAL A 260 -39.11 26.15 9.29
N SER A 261 -40.41 26.16 9.64
CA SER A 261 -41.34 25.07 9.32
C SER A 261 -41.52 24.89 7.81
N THR A 262 -41.65 25.99 7.07
CA THR A 262 -41.74 25.94 5.60
C THR A 262 -40.45 25.38 4.99
N PHE A 263 -39.28 25.77 5.52
CA PHE A 263 -38.00 25.20 5.10
C PHE A 263 -37.90 23.70 5.36
N PHE A 264 -38.42 23.21 6.50
CA PHE A 264 -38.43 21.79 6.81
C PHE A 264 -39.24 21.00 5.78
N PHE A 265 -40.46 21.45 5.49
CA PHE A 265 -41.32 20.81 4.48
C PHE A 265 -40.68 20.79 3.09
N ILE A 266 -40.14 21.92 2.62
CA ILE A 266 -39.52 22.00 1.29
C ILE A 266 -38.32 21.06 1.20
N THR A 267 -37.47 21.06 2.23
CA THR A 267 -36.28 20.21 2.25
C THR A 267 -36.69 18.74 2.23
N PHE A 268 -37.64 18.34 3.08
CA PHE A 268 -38.25 17.02 3.02
C PHE A 268 -38.73 16.67 1.60
N PHE A 269 -39.55 17.53 0.99
CA PHE A 269 -40.17 17.26 -0.30
C PHE A 269 -39.15 17.16 -1.45
N VAL A 270 -38.17 18.06 -1.47
CA VAL A 270 -37.07 18.05 -2.46
C VAL A 270 -36.26 16.76 -2.33
N PHE A 271 -35.83 16.41 -1.13
CA PHE A 271 -35.03 15.20 -0.93
C PHE A 271 -35.82 13.92 -1.15
N PHE A 272 -37.12 13.93 -0.88
CA PHE A 272 -38.03 12.83 -1.22
C PHE A 272 -38.14 12.61 -2.74
N VAL A 273 -38.35 13.68 -3.51
CA VAL A 273 -38.39 13.59 -4.98
C VAL A 273 -37.03 13.16 -5.54
N GLN A 274 -35.93 13.67 -4.97
CA GLN A 274 -34.58 13.28 -5.38
C GLN A 274 -34.26 11.84 -5.00
N SER A 275 -34.72 11.32 -3.86
CA SER A 275 -34.52 9.91 -3.50
C SER A 275 -35.23 8.99 -4.50
N ILE A 276 -36.46 9.29 -4.89
CA ILE A 276 -37.17 8.55 -5.95
C ILE A 276 -36.36 8.56 -7.25
N ARG A 277 -35.89 9.73 -7.70
CA ARG A 277 -35.16 9.86 -8.97
C ARG A 277 -33.82 9.12 -8.95
N GLN A 278 -33.07 9.22 -7.85
CA GLN A 278 -31.79 8.51 -7.71
C GLN A 278 -31.97 7.00 -7.53
N PHE A 279 -33.08 6.57 -6.95
CA PHE A 279 -33.40 5.15 -6.87
C PHE A 279 -33.73 4.58 -8.24
N VAL A 280 -34.61 5.25 -9.00
CA VAL A 280 -35.12 4.74 -10.28
C VAL A 280 -34.15 4.96 -11.45
N GLN A 281 -33.31 5.99 -11.41
CA GLN A 281 -32.29 6.31 -12.43
C GLN A 281 -32.87 6.35 -13.86
N PRO A 282 -33.68 7.37 -14.21
CA PRO A 282 -34.32 7.45 -15.53
C PRO A 282 -33.30 7.44 -16.67
N ASP A 283 -33.56 6.59 -17.67
CA ASP A 283 -32.78 6.52 -18.89
C ASP A 283 -32.95 7.76 -19.81
N ALA A 284 -32.17 7.78 -20.89
CA ALA A 284 -32.17 8.88 -21.86
C ALA A 284 -33.55 9.14 -22.51
N GLN A 285 -34.41 8.12 -22.65
CA GLN A 285 -35.73 8.29 -23.25
C GLN A 285 -36.73 8.95 -22.28
N LEU A 286 -36.51 8.85 -20.97
CA LEU A 286 -37.29 9.51 -19.93
C LEU A 286 -36.64 10.81 -19.43
N ALA A 287 -35.59 11.29 -20.11
CA ALA A 287 -34.90 12.52 -19.74
C ALA A 287 -35.81 13.76 -19.76
N SER A 288 -36.76 13.85 -20.69
CA SER A 288 -37.73 14.97 -20.74
C SER A 288 -38.64 14.98 -19.51
N LEU A 289 -39.12 13.81 -19.07
CA LEU A 289 -39.94 13.66 -17.87
C LEU A 289 -39.13 13.98 -16.61
N SER A 290 -37.88 13.52 -16.54
CA SER A 290 -36.96 13.83 -15.43
C SER A 290 -36.64 15.34 -15.36
N LYS A 291 -36.50 16.01 -16.51
CA LYS A 291 -36.37 17.47 -16.60
C LYS A 291 -37.64 18.17 -16.15
N ALA A 292 -38.82 17.72 -16.58
CA ALA A 292 -40.10 18.27 -16.13
C ALA A 292 -40.25 18.21 -14.60
N ILE A 293 -39.93 17.07 -13.98
CA ILE A 293 -39.92 16.94 -12.51
C ILE A 293 -38.99 17.97 -11.88
N THR A 294 -37.79 18.17 -12.44
CA THR A 294 -36.82 19.13 -11.91
C THR A 294 -37.33 20.57 -12.02
N VAL A 295 -37.87 20.95 -13.17
CA VAL A 295 -38.44 22.29 -13.38
C VAL A 295 -39.59 22.53 -12.42
N THR A 296 -40.54 21.61 -12.32
CA THR A 296 -41.69 21.75 -11.41
C THR A 296 -41.24 21.79 -9.95
N LEU A 297 -40.22 21.02 -9.57
CA LEU A 297 -39.65 21.07 -8.21
C LEU A 297 -39.00 22.43 -7.90
N VAL A 298 -38.27 23.01 -8.87
CA VAL A 298 -37.73 24.37 -8.75
C VAL A 298 -38.87 25.39 -8.62
N LEU A 299 -39.94 25.24 -9.41
CA LEU A 299 -41.14 26.07 -9.27
C LEU A 299 -41.80 25.92 -7.89
N THR A 300 -41.83 24.74 -7.29
CA THR A 300 -42.29 24.54 -5.90
C THR A 300 -41.47 25.37 -4.92
N VAL A 301 -40.13 25.35 -5.04
CA VAL A 301 -39.23 26.12 -4.18
C VAL A 301 -39.44 27.63 -4.38
N LEU A 302 -39.50 28.09 -5.63
CA LEU A 302 -39.74 29.51 -5.94
C LEU A 302 -41.11 29.98 -5.45
N MET A 303 -42.15 29.16 -5.58
CA MET A 303 -43.50 29.48 -5.09
C MET A 303 -43.53 29.58 -3.56
N ASN A 304 -42.78 28.74 -2.84
CA ASN A 304 -42.64 28.87 -1.39
C ASN A 304 -41.86 30.13 -0.98
N ILE A 305 -40.79 30.50 -1.69
CA ILE A 305 -40.09 31.76 -1.44
C ILE A 305 -41.05 32.94 -1.68
N PHE A 306 -41.82 32.89 -2.76
CA PHE A 306 -42.86 33.87 -3.01
C PHE A 306 -43.91 33.89 -1.89
N GLN A 307 -44.26 32.74 -1.32
CA GLN A 307 -45.20 32.63 -0.19
C GLN A 307 -44.67 33.29 1.07
N ILE A 308 -43.40 33.07 1.35
CA ILE A 308 -42.66 33.73 2.42
C ILE A 308 -42.67 35.25 2.25
N ILE A 309 -42.45 35.76 1.04
CA ILE A 309 -42.51 37.20 0.74
C ILE A 309 -43.95 37.70 0.90
N SER A 310 -44.94 36.95 0.40
CA SER A 310 -46.36 37.30 0.52
C SER A 310 -46.83 37.32 1.97
N TYR A 311 -46.28 36.49 2.87
CA TYR A 311 -46.58 36.56 4.31
C TYR A 311 -46.24 37.93 4.89
N ARG A 312 -45.15 38.55 4.44
CA ARG A 312 -44.73 39.86 4.97
C ARG A 312 -45.50 41.04 4.36
N TYR A 313 -45.84 40.95 3.08
CA TYR A 313 -46.37 42.10 2.32
C TYR A 313 -47.83 41.97 1.89
N ALA A 314 -48.49 40.85 2.21
CA ALA A 314 -49.89 40.57 1.85
C ALA A 314 -50.19 40.78 0.34
N LEU A 315 -49.28 40.34 -0.53
CA LEU A 315 -49.35 40.59 -1.99
C LEU A 315 -50.50 39.86 -2.68
N VAL A 316 -50.82 38.64 -2.22
CA VAL A 316 -51.84 37.74 -2.79
C VAL A 316 -52.64 37.13 -1.65
N PRO A 317 -53.97 36.91 -1.80
CA PRO A 317 -54.75 36.16 -0.83
C PRO A 317 -54.11 34.80 -0.55
N GLN A 318 -53.84 34.54 0.73
CA GLN A 318 -53.01 33.40 1.13
C GLN A 318 -53.67 32.04 0.87
N ILE A 319 -54.99 32.02 0.79
CA ILE A 319 -55.74 30.83 0.39
C ILE A 319 -55.45 30.43 -1.07
N GLU A 320 -55.36 31.41 -1.98
CA GLU A 320 -55.04 31.17 -3.39
C GLU A 320 -53.60 30.69 -3.54
N MET A 321 -52.71 31.29 -2.74
CA MET A 321 -51.30 30.94 -2.69
C MET A 321 -51.07 29.52 -2.17
N TYR A 322 -51.74 29.17 -1.07
CA TYR A 322 -51.75 27.83 -0.51
C TYR A 322 -52.27 26.82 -1.54
N LEU A 323 -53.40 27.12 -2.19
CA LEU A 323 -53.99 26.25 -3.20
C LEU A 323 -53.06 26.04 -4.40
N ALA A 324 -52.42 27.10 -4.90
CA ALA A 324 -51.47 27.01 -6.00
C ALA A 324 -50.26 26.14 -5.63
N LEU A 325 -49.74 26.29 -4.40
CA LEU A 325 -48.65 25.45 -3.91
C LEU A 325 -49.07 23.98 -3.79
N GLU A 326 -50.23 23.72 -3.20
CA GLU A 326 -50.85 22.39 -3.06
C GLU A 326 -51.01 21.69 -4.42
N VAL A 327 -51.40 22.44 -5.46
CA VAL A 327 -51.50 21.93 -6.84
C VAL A 327 -50.12 21.61 -7.41
N ILE A 328 -49.14 22.51 -7.29
CA ILE A 328 -47.79 22.29 -7.84
C ILE A 328 -47.13 21.06 -7.18
N ILE A 329 -47.23 20.91 -5.86
CA ILE A 329 -46.72 19.74 -5.12
C ILE A 329 -47.31 18.44 -5.68
N ARG A 330 -48.63 18.41 -5.90
CA ARG A 330 -49.32 17.23 -6.46
C ARG A 330 -48.95 16.97 -7.91
N VAL A 331 -48.69 18.00 -8.72
CA VAL A 331 -48.15 17.82 -10.08
C VAL A 331 -46.79 17.15 -10.04
N VAL A 332 -45.86 17.59 -9.18
CA VAL A 332 -44.56 16.92 -9.00
C VAL A 332 -44.76 15.45 -8.61
N TYR A 333 -45.70 15.18 -7.70
CA TYR A 333 -46.01 13.83 -7.25
C TYR A 333 -46.55 12.94 -8.38
N VAL A 334 -47.48 13.45 -9.18
CA VAL A 334 -48.02 12.78 -10.38
C VAL A 334 -46.91 12.48 -11.38
N LEU A 335 -46.01 13.43 -11.63
CA LEU A 335 -44.88 13.21 -12.52
C LEU A 335 -43.95 12.10 -12.00
N CYS A 336 -43.73 12.01 -10.68
CA CYS A 336 -42.99 10.91 -10.06
C CYS A 336 -43.71 9.56 -10.21
N LEU A 337 -45.04 9.54 -10.08
CA LEU A 337 -45.87 8.35 -10.29
C LEU A 337 -45.81 7.87 -11.75
N VAL A 338 -45.91 8.81 -12.71
CA VAL A 338 -45.77 8.50 -14.15
C VAL A 338 -44.37 7.99 -14.47
N LEU A 339 -43.33 8.58 -13.87
CA LEU A 339 -41.95 8.16 -14.05
C LEU A 339 -41.75 6.71 -13.57
N THR A 340 -42.15 6.44 -12.33
CA THR A 340 -42.02 5.10 -11.72
C THR A 340 -42.86 4.06 -12.47
N TYR A 341 -44.06 4.40 -12.92
CA TYR A 341 -44.89 3.54 -13.76
C TYR A 341 -44.23 3.19 -15.11
N ARG A 342 -43.67 4.18 -15.83
CA ARG A 342 -42.99 3.93 -17.10
C ARG A 342 -41.73 3.10 -16.94
N MET A 343 -41.01 3.30 -15.85
CA MET A 343 -39.83 2.51 -15.48
C MET A 343 -40.19 1.07 -15.10
N MET A 344 -41.30 0.88 -14.39
CA MET A 344 -41.86 -0.44 -14.11
C MET A 344 -42.23 -1.21 -15.39
N LYS A 345 -42.82 -0.53 -16.38
CA LYS A 345 -43.13 -1.13 -17.70
C LYS A 345 -41.88 -1.53 -18.50
N ARG A 346 -40.71 -1.03 -18.14
CA ARG A 346 -39.41 -1.38 -18.74
C ARG A 346 -38.66 -2.44 -17.93
N ASP A 347 -39.38 -3.12 -17.05
CA ASP A 347 -38.89 -4.23 -16.25
C ASP A 347 -37.74 -3.91 -15.28
N VAL A 348 -37.62 -2.63 -14.90
CA VAL A 348 -36.74 -2.23 -13.80
C VAL A 348 -37.39 -2.62 -12.49
N ALA A 349 -36.91 -3.72 -11.89
CA ALA A 349 -37.46 -4.31 -10.66
C ALA A 349 -37.58 -3.28 -9.51
N ASP A 350 -36.59 -2.39 -9.39
CA ASP A 350 -36.55 -1.31 -8.41
C ASP A 350 -37.76 -0.36 -8.52
N ALA A 351 -38.22 -0.05 -9.73
CA ALA A 351 -39.31 0.90 -9.94
C ALA A 351 -40.66 0.39 -9.42
N ARG A 352 -40.87 -0.93 -9.33
CA ARG A 352 -42.10 -1.54 -8.81
C ARG A 352 -42.30 -1.21 -7.33
N TYR A 353 -41.24 -1.33 -6.53
CA TYR A 353 -41.30 -1.05 -5.09
C TYR A 353 -41.61 0.41 -4.82
N VAL A 354 -40.96 1.32 -5.56
CA VAL A 354 -41.21 2.76 -5.41
C VAL A 354 -42.63 3.10 -5.83
N PHE A 355 -43.12 2.56 -6.95
CA PHE A 355 -44.49 2.78 -7.41
C PHE A 355 -45.52 2.39 -6.34
N ILE A 356 -45.37 1.20 -5.73
CA ILE A 356 -46.25 0.73 -4.65
C ILE A 356 -46.15 1.61 -3.40
N ALA A 357 -44.94 2.08 -3.06
CA ALA A 357 -44.72 2.96 -1.91
C ALA A 357 -45.48 4.29 -2.05
N ILE A 358 -45.47 4.87 -3.25
CA ILE A 358 -46.01 6.21 -3.50
C ILE A 358 -47.49 6.23 -3.94
N LEU A 359 -48.03 5.11 -4.43
CA LEU A 359 -49.37 5.06 -5.01
C LEU A 359 -50.48 5.46 -4.04
N GLN A 360 -50.40 5.03 -2.79
CA GLN A 360 -51.46 5.24 -1.80
C GLN A 360 -51.58 6.72 -1.37
N LEU A 361 -50.44 7.43 -1.27
CA LEU A 361 -50.42 8.86 -0.95
C LEU A 361 -50.97 9.68 -2.13
N PHE A 362 -50.86 9.20 -3.39
CA PHE A 362 -51.50 9.85 -4.53
C PHE A 362 -53.03 9.88 -4.37
N PHE A 363 -53.65 8.75 -3.99
CA PHE A 363 -55.09 8.70 -3.79
C PHE A 363 -55.53 9.58 -2.63
N TRP A 364 -54.81 9.52 -1.51
CA TRP A 364 -55.09 10.35 -0.35
C TRP A 364 -54.95 11.84 -0.65
N TRP A 365 -53.87 12.24 -1.31
CA TRP A 365 -53.65 13.63 -1.70
C TRP A 365 -54.60 14.11 -2.78
N SER A 366 -55.06 13.25 -3.68
CA SER A 366 -56.12 13.60 -4.63
C SER A 366 -57.45 13.85 -3.91
N TYR A 367 -57.81 12.99 -2.96
CA TYR A 367 -59.00 13.15 -2.13
C TYR A 367 -58.97 14.48 -1.35
N THR A 368 -57.86 14.77 -0.66
CA THR A 368 -57.72 16.00 0.12
C THR A 368 -57.69 17.26 -0.74
N LEU A 369 -57.15 17.20 -1.97
CA LEU A 369 -57.22 18.32 -2.91
C LEU A 369 -58.67 18.62 -3.28
N VAL A 370 -59.41 17.60 -3.72
CA VAL A 370 -60.82 17.73 -4.09
C VAL A 370 -61.65 18.22 -2.90
N GLY A 371 -61.40 17.69 -1.70
CA GLY A 371 -62.01 18.14 -0.45
C GLY A 371 -61.70 19.60 -0.14
N THR A 372 -60.46 20.05 -0.39
CA THR A 372 -60.05 21.44 -0.20
C THR A 372 -60.76 22.37 -1.17
N PHE A 373 -60.81 22.03 -2.46
CA PHE A 373 -61.58 22.79 -3.46
C PHE A 373 -63.07 22.83 -3.14
N ALA A 374 -63.67 21.68 -2.75
CA ALA A 374 -65.07 21.58 -2.37
C ALA A 374 -65.39 22.44 -1.14
N ARG A 375 -64.50 22.46 -0.15
CA ARG A 375 -64.63 23.27 1.06
C ARG A 375 -64.53 24.76 0.74
N ILE A 376 -63.55 25.16 -0.06
CA ILE A 376 -63.27 26.57 -0.35
C ILE A 376 -64.32 27.17 -1.29
N TYR A 377 -64.61 26.52 -2.42
CA TYR A 377 -65.47 27.10 -3.46
C TYR A 377 -66.94 26.74 -3.33
N TYR A 378 -67.24 25.57 -2.76
CA TYR A 378 -68.61 25.05 -2.67
C TYR A 378 -69.12 24.92 -1.22
N GLN A 379 -68.28 25.20 -0.22
CA GLN A 379 -68.62 25.05 1.21
C GLN A 379 -69.08 23.63 1.58
N ILE A 380 -68.71 22.63 0.77
CA ILE A 380 -68.99 21.23 1.02
C ILE A 380 -67.82 20.65 1.81
N ASN A 381 -68.06 20.27 3.06
CA ASN A 381 -67.07 19.53 3.84
C ASN A 381 -67.23 18.03 3.58
N ILE A 382 -66.50 17.52 2.58
CA ILE A 382 -66.49 16.10 2.21
C ILE A 382 -66.02 15.22 3.39
N ASN A 383 -65.15 15.76 4.25
CA ASN A 383 -64.58 15.04 5.38
C ASN A 383 -65.56 14.89 6.56
N ARG A 384 -66.67 15.65 6.57
CA ARG A 384 -67.64 15.64 7.69
C ARG A 384 -68.22 14.25 7.98
N TYR A 385 -68.25 13.37 6.99
CA TYR A 385 -68.84 12.04 7.09
C TYR A 385 -67.79 10.92 7.15
N LEU A 386 -66.49 11.25 7.16
CA LEU A 386 -65.46 10.24 7.30
C LEU A 386 -65.36 9.76 8.75
N PRO A 387 -65.21 8.44 8.97
CA PRO A 387 -64.89 7.90 10.29
C PRO A 387 -63.60 8.52 10.86
N PRO A 388 -63.45 8.64 12.19
CA PRO A 388 -62.28 9.25 12.83
C PRO A 388 -60.93 8.64 12.41
N ILE A 389 -60.90 7.37 11.98
CA ILE A 389 -59.67 6.73 11.50
C ILE A 389 -59.02 7.47 10.31
N PHE A 390 -59.80 8.23 9.54
CA PHE A 390 -59.30 9.00 8.42
C PHE A 390 -58.46 10.21 8.83
N GLU A 391 -58.54 10.66 10.08
CA GLU A 391 -57.63 11.68 10.62
C GLU A 391 -56.17 11.18 10.63
N TYR A 392 -55.98 9.87 10.73
CA TYR A 392 -54.67 9.21 10.69
C TYR A 392 -54.27 8.73 9.29
N ALA A 393 -55.12 8.89 8.27
CA ALA A 393 -54.88 8.32 6.95
C ALA A 393 -53.58 8.85 6.34
N GLU A 394 -53.29 10.16 6.43
CA GLU A 394 -52.05 10.72 5.92
C GLU A 394 -50.81 10.12 6.61
N THR A 395 -50.86 9.96 7.94
CA THR A 395 -49.77 9.36 8.72
C THR A 395 -49.56 7.90 8.32
N ILE A 396 -50.64 7.14 8.13
CA ILE A 396 -50.59 5.75 7.62
C ILE A 396 -49.98 5.75 6.22
N CYS A 397 -50.34 6.72 5.37
CA CYS A 397 -49.79 6.85 4.03
C CYS A 397 -48.27 7.07 4.05
N PHE A 398 -47.79 7.97 4.90
CA PHE A 398 -46.34 8.18 5.04
C PHE A 398 -45.64 6.98 5.65
N ALA A 399 -46.21 6.33 6.67
CA ALA A 399 -45.66 5.12 7.25
C ALA A 399 -45.51 4.01 6.19
N TRP A 400 -46.54 3.80 5.37
CA TRP A 400 -46.50 2.87 4.22
C TRP A 400 -45.37 3.21 3.26
N MET A 401 -45.31 4.47 2.83
CA MET A 401 -44.27 4.96 1.92
C MET A 401 -42.88 4.69 2.48
N ILE A 402 -42.64 4.98 3.77
CA ILE A 402 -41.35 4.82 4.43
C ILE A 402 -40.98 3.34 4.55
N ILE A 403 -41.92 2.48 4.95
CA ILE A 403 -41.69 1.03 5.08
C ILE A 403 -41.33 0.41 3.73
N PHE A 404 -42.14 0.66 2.69
CA PHE A 404 -41.90 0.08 1.37
C PHE A 404 -40.65 0.64 0.71
N PHE A 405 -40.39 1.95 0.84
CA PHE A 405 -39.18 2.56 0.25
C PHE A 405 -37.91 2.13 1.00
N SER A 406 -37.95 2.01 2.34
CA SER A 406 -36.84 1.44 3.12
C SER A 406 -36.59 -0.03 2.76
N GLY A 407 -37.65 -0.82 2.60
CA GLY A 407 -37.54 -2.21 2.11
C GLY A 407 -36.90 -2.30 0.72
N ALA A 408 -37.26 -1.38 -0.19
CA ALA A 408 -36.66 -1.29 -1.51
C ALA A 408 -35.16 -0.98 -1.44
N LEU A 409 -34.76 -0.05 -0.58
CA LEU A 409 -33.36 0.33 -0.34
C LEU A 409 -32.53 -0.81 0.27
N ILE A 410 -33.11 -1.56 1.20
CA ILE A 410 -32.49 -2.77 1.79
C ILE A 410 -32.31 -3.85 0.71
N ASN A 411 -33.33 -4.06 -0.13
CA ASN A 411 -33.24 -5.03 -1.22
C ASN A 411 -32.14 -4.65 -2.22
N ARG A 412 -32.07 -3.36 -2.61
CA ARG A 412 -30.99 -2.84 -3.46
C ARG A 412 -29.62 -3.06 -2.85
N TYR A 413 -29.45 -2.75 -1.56
CA TYR A 413 -28.19 -3.00 -0.86
C TYR A 413 -27.79 -4.49 -0.90
N ASN A 414 -28.75 -5.38 -0.64
CA ASN A 414 -28.52 -6.81 -0.67
C ASN A 414 -28.17 -7.32 -2.08
N MET A 415 -28.79 -6.78 -3.13
CA MET A 415 -28.47 -7.11 -4.52
C MET A 415 -27.07 -6.65 -4.91
N THR A 416 -26.72 -5.39 -4.63
CA THR A 416 -25.36 -4.85 -4.89
C THR A 416 -24.30 -5.66 -4.13
N ARG A 417 -24.55 -6.01 -2.86
CA ARG A 417 -23.64 -6.86 -2.08
C ARG A 417 -23.47 -8.24 -2.70
N ARG A 418 -24.55 -8.88 -3.17
CA ARG A 418 -24.49 -10.18 -3.86
C ARG A 418 -23.65 -10.08 -5.15
N GLN A 419 -23.81 -9.02 -5.93
CA GLN A 419 -23.01 -8.80 -7.15
C GLN A 419 -21.53 -8.65 -6.84
N VAL A 420 -21.16 -7.86 -5.83
CA VAL A 420 -19.75 -7.69 -5.42
C VAL A 420 -19.15 -9.01 -4.94
N VAL A 421 -19.89 -9.80 -4.14
CA VAL A 421 -19.45 -11.12 -3.69
C VAL A 421 -19.26 -12.07 -4.88
N GLN A 422 -20.19 -12.07 -5.84
CA GLN A 422 -20.09 -12.90 -7.04
C GLN A 422 -18.87 -12.54 -7.89
N GLN A 423 -18.62 -11.25 -8.10
CA GLN A 423 -17.43 -10.77 -8.82
C GLN A 423 -16.13 -11.14 -8.11
N ALA A 424 -16.11 -11.14 -6.77
CA ALA A 424 -14.95 -11.57 -6.00
C ALA A 424 -14.67 -13.08 -6.19
N ILE A 425 -15.72 -13.91 -6.19
CA ILE A 425 -15.61 -15.36 -6.42
C ILE A 425 -15.10 -15.64 -7.84
N GLU A 426 -15.67 -14.99 -8.87
CA GLU A 426 -15.23 -15.14 -10.27
C GLU A 426 -13.77 -14.74 -10.46
N LYS A 427 -13.33 -13.67 -9.80
CA LYS A 427 -11.92 -13.24 -9.84
C LYS A 427 -10.99 -14.26 -9.18
N GLU A 428 -11.38 -14.82 -8.02
CA GLU A 428 -10.60 -15.86 -7.33
C GLU A 428 -10.49 -17.14 -8.18
N GLN A 429 -11.57 -17.54 -8.86
CA GLN A 429 -11.57 -18.68 -9.77
C GLN A 429 -10.60 -18.46 -10.95
N LEU A 430 -10.64 -17.28 -11.57
CA LEU A 430 -9.74 -16.92 -12.66
C LEU A 430 -8.27 -16.89 -12.23
N GLU A 431 -7.97 -16.43 -11.00
CA GLU A 431 -6.61 -16.45 -10.45
C GLU A 431 -6.11 -17.88 -10.24
N LYS A 432 -6.94 -18.78 -9.71
CA LYS A 432 -6.61 -20.22 -9.57
C LYS A 432 -6.37 -20.89 -10.92
N GLU A 433 -7.18 -20.61 -11.92
CA GLU A 433 -6.98 -21.15 -13.28
C GLU A 433 -5.63 -20.71 -13.86
N ARG A 434 -5.27 -19.43 -13.72
CA ARG A 434 -3.96 -18.90 -14.15
C ARG A 434 -2.80 -19.55 -13.39
N GLU A 435 -2.97 -19.82 -12.10
CA GLU A 435 -1.95 -20.49 -11.28
C GLU A 435 -1.73 -21.94 -11.74
N ILE A 436 -2.80 -22.67 -12.07
CA ILE A 436 -2.73 -24.02 -12.64
C ILE A 436 -2.05 -23.99 -14.01
N GLU A 437 -2.43 -23.06 -14.89
CA GLU A 437 -1.81 -22.92 -16.21
C GLU A 437 -0.31 -22.61 -16.11
N ARG A 438 0.06 -21.67 -15.22
CA ARG A 438 1.46 -21.33 -14.95
C ARG A 438 2.24 -22.53 -14.42
N SER A 439 1.64 -23.30 -13.51
CA SER A 439 2.26 -24.50 -12.95
C SER A 439 2.50 -25.58 -14.01
N ARG A 440 1.54 -25.77 -14.93
CA ARG A 440 1.70 -26.68 -16.08
C ARG A 440 2.80 -26.21 -17.03
N LEU A 441 2.89 -24.90 -17.31
CA LEU A 441 3.94 -24.34 -18.15
C LEU A 441 5.33 -24.57 -17.54
N ILE A 442 5.47 -24.30 -16.23
CA ILE A 442 6.72 -24.52 -15.49
C ILE A 442 7.11 -26.01 -15.53
N ALA A 443 6.16 -26.92 -15.30
CA ALA A 443 6.42 -28.35 -15.37
C ALA A 443 6.94 -28.78 -16.76
N SER A 444 6.30 -28.32 -17.84
CA SER A 444 6.74 -28.60 -19.21
C SER A 444 8.11 -27.98 -19.53
N GLN A 445 8.40 -26.78 -19.03
CA GLN A 445 9.72 -26.15 -19.19
C GLN A 445 10.81 -26.90 -18.43
N ASN A 446 10.51 -27.38 -17.21
CA ASN A 446 11.44 -28.18 -16.42
C ASN A 446 11.78 -29.50 -17.14
N GLU A 447 10.79 -30.23 -17.66
CA GLU A 447 11.03 -31.46 -18.42
C GLU A 447 11.94 -31.20 -19.65
N ARG A 448 11.69 -30.11 -20.38
CA ARG A 448 12.53 -29.73 -21.52
C ARG A 448 13.94 -29.35 -21.11
N LEU A 449 14.10 -28.62 -20.00
CA LEU A 449 15.41 -28.25 -19.45
C LEU A 449 16.19 -29.48 -18.99
N GLU A 450 15.55 -30.42 -18.30
CA GLU A 450 16.19 -31.67 -17.88
C GLU A 450 16.71 -32.47 -19.07
N GLN A 451 15.92 -32.57 -20.14
CA GLN A 451 16.34 -33.23 -21.38
C GLN A 451 17.55 -32.53 -22.01
N GLN A 452 17.53 -31.19 -22.11
CA GLN A 452 18.65 -30.41 -22.65
C GLN A 452 19.92 -30.55 -21.80
N VAL A 453 19.80 -30.53 -20.47
CA VAL A 453 20.92 -30.73 -19.55
C VAL A 453 21.52 -32.12 -19.77
N LYS A 454 20.68 -33.15 -19.89
CA LYS A 454 21.13 -34.53 -20.13
C LYS A 454 21.89 -34.66 -21.45
N GLU A 455 21.36 -34.10 -22.54
CA GLU A 455 22.01 -34.10 -23.85
C GLU A 455 23.37 -33.38 -23.81
N ARG A 456 23.41 -32.17 -23.24
CA ARG A 456 24.65 -31.39 -23.11
C ARG A 456 25.69 -32.07 -22.23
N THR A 457 25.27 -32.72 -21.16
CA THR A 457 26.17 -33.46 -20.27
C THR A 457 26.80 -34.64 -21.00
N ALA A 458 26.03 -35.35 -21.84
CA ALA A 458 26.56 -36.45 -22.66
C ALA A 458 27.55 -35.95 -23.72
N GLU A 459 27.22 -34.86 -24.44
CA GLU A 459 28.13 -34.23 -25.41
C GLU A 459 29.45 -33.77 -24.76
N LEU A 460 29.36 -33.16 -23.58
CA LEU A 460 30.52 -32.68 -22.83
C LEU A 460 31.40 -33.83 -22.38
N GLN A 461 30.81 -34.91 -21.85
CA GLN A 461 31.54 -36.09 -21.41
C GLN A 461 32.32 -36.72 -22.58
N GLN A 462 31.68 -36.86 -23.74
CA GLN A 462 32.35 -37.39 -24.94
C GLN A 462 33.49 -36.47 -25.41
N SER A 463 33.30 -35.16 -25.34
CA SER A 463 34.33 -34.19 -25.70
C SER A 463 35.54 -34.26 -24.76
N LEU A 464 35.30 -34.42 -23.45
CA LEU A 464 36.36 -34.59 -22.45
C LEU A 464 37.14 -35.89 -22.65
N GLU A 465 36.47 -37.00 -22.96
CA GLU A 465 37.13 -38.28 -23.26
C GLU A 465 38.02 -38.17 -24.51
N THR A 466 37.52 -37.50 -25.55
CA THR A 466 38.28 -37.24 -26.78
C THR A 466 39.50 -36.35 -26.50
N LEU A 467 39.34 -35.30 -25.70
CA LEU A 467 40.42 -34.39 -25.33
C LEU A 467 41.51 -35.12 -24.55
N ARG A 468 41.14 -35.93 -23.54
CA ARG A 468 42.08 -36.74 -22.76
C ARG A 468 42.87 -37.70 -23.65
N ALA A 469 42.18 -38.45 -24.52
CA ALA A 469 42.84 -39.36 -25.44
C ALA A 469 43.83 -38.65 -26.38
N THR A 470 43.47 -37.45 -26.85
CA THR A 470 44.34 -36.63 -27.71
C THR A 470 45.57 -36.13 -26.95
N GLN A 471 45.39 -35.69 -25.70
CA GLN A 471 46.47 -35.22 -24.85
C GLN A 471 47.49 -36.33 -24.54
N ASP A 472 47.01 -37.53 -24.20
CA ASP A 472 47.87 -38.69 -23.96
C ASP A 472 48.69 -39.06 -25.20
N GLN A 473 48.06 -39.01 -26.37
CA GLN A 473 48.73 -39.26 -27.65
C GLN A 473 49.81 -38.22 -27.96
N LEU A 474 49.57 -36.94 -27.64
CA LEU A 474 50.55 -35.87 -27.82
C LEU A 474 51.75 -36.04 -26.87
N ILE A 475 51.51 -36.32 -25.59
CA ILE A 475 52.57 -36.60 -24.61
C ILE A 475 53.44 -37.79 -25.07
N GLN A 476 52.82 -38.85 -25.60
CA GLN A 476 53.54 -40.02 -26.07
C GLN A 476 54.40 -39.71 -27.31
N LYS A 477 53.89 -38.89 -28.24
CA LYS A 477 54.66 -38.42 -29.41
C LYS A 477 55.84 -37.54 -29.01
N GLU A 478 55.66 -36.63 -28.06
CA GLU A 478 56.74 -35.77 -27.56
C GLU A 478 57.84 -36.59 -26.87
N LYS A 479 57.47 -37.57 -26.03
CA LYS A 479 58.43 -38.52 -25.42
C LYS A 479 59.23 -39.28 -26.47
N LEU A 480 58.59 -39.75 -27.54
CA LEU A 480 59.26 -40.48 -28.62
C LEU A 480 60.20 -39.59 -29.44
N ALA A 481 59.81 -38.34 -29.70
CA ALA A 481 60.65 -37.38 -30.40
C ALA A 481 61.92 -37.02 -29.59
N SER A 482 61.75 -36.72 -28.29
CA SER A 482 62.86 -36.43 -27.38
C SER A 482 63.79 -37.63 -27.20
N LEU A 483 63.25 -38.85 -27.09
CA LEU A 483 64.04 -40.08 -27.02
C LEU A 483 64.84 -40.31 -28.32
N GLY A 484 64.26 -40.00 -29.48
CA GLY A 484 64.92 -40.14 -30.78
C GLY A 484 66.14 -39.22 -30.93
N GLU A 485 66.02 -37.95 -30.57
CA GLU A 485 67.13 -36.98 -30.62
C GLU A 485 68.29 -37.38 -29.69
N LEU A 486 67.96 -37.82 -28.48
CA LEU A 486 68.94 -38.22 -27.47
C LEU A 486 69.66 -39.53 -27.83
N THR A 487 68.93 -40.49 -28.41
CA THR A 487 69.50 -41.78 -28.86
C THR A 487 70.49 -41.59 -30.02
N ALA A 488 70.21 -40.69 -30.95
CA ALA A 488 71.10 -40.40 -32.08
C ALA A 488 72.43 -39.77 -31.62
N GLY A 489 72.38 -38.82 -30.67
CA GLY A 489 73.58 -38.21 -30.09
C GLY A 489 74.45 -39.20 -29.30
N ILE A 490 73.83 -40.10 -28.53
CA ILE A 490 74.53 -41.14 -27.78
C ILE A 490 75.24 -42.13 -28.70
N ALA A 491 74.54 -42.62 -29.73
CA ALA A 491 75.09 -43.61 -30.65
C ALA A 491 76.37 -43.07 -31.30
N HIS A 492 76.34 -41.81 -31.72
CA HIS A 492 77.50 -41.13 -32.28
C HIS A 492 78.66 -41.01 -31.29
N GLU A 493 78.39 -40.65 -30.03
CA GLU A 493 79.42 -40.52 -28.99
C GLU A 493 80.00 -41.85 -28.50
N ILE A 494 79.26 -42.97 -28.58
CA ILE A 494 79.78 -44.31 -28.31
C ILE A 494 80.62 -44.83 -29.49
N GLN A 495 80.19 -44.53 -30.72
CA GLN A 495 80.89 -44.98 -31.92
C GLN A 495 82.31 -44.41 -31.98
N ASN A 496 82.49 -43.15 -31.56
CA ASN A 496 83.80 -42.49 -31.53
C ASN A 496 84.90 -43.28 -30.78
N PRO A 497 84.76 -43.61 -29.47
CA PRO A 497 85.76 -44.42 -28.77
C PRO A 497 85.88 -45.85 -29.30
N LEU A 498 84.80 -46.48 -29.80
CA LEU A 498 84.88 -47.82 -30.38
C LEU A 498 85.73 -47.86 -31.65
N ASN A 499 85.61 -46.84 -32.52
CA ASN A 499 86.46 -46.71 -33.70
C ASN A 499 87.95 -46.62 -33.31
N PHE A 500 88.30 -45.87 -32.26
CA PHE A 500 89.68 -45.84 -31.76
C PHE A 500 90.13 -47.19 -31.21
N VAL A 501 89.27 -47.89 -30.46
CA VAL A 501 89.59 -49.25 -29.96
C VAL A 501 89.90 -50.19 -31.12
N ASN A 502 89.07 -50.20 -32.16
CA ASN A 502 89.26 -51.07 -33.32
C ASN A 502 90.53 -50.70 -34.10
N ASN A 503 90.74 -49.42 -34.43
CA ASN A 503 91.91 -48.99 -35.19
C ASN A 503 93.22 -49.31 -34.46
N PHE A 504 93.32 -49.03 -33.15
CA PHE A 504 94.54 -49.36 -32.40
C PHE A 504 94.72 -50.87 -32.20
N ALA A 505 93.64 -51.66 -32.18
CA ALA A 505 93.73 -53.11 -32.15
C ALA A 505 94.25 -53.66 -33.49
N GLU A 506 93.75 -53.18 -34.61
CA GLU A 506 94.19 -53.56 -35.96
C GLU A 506 95.67 -53.23 -36.18
N VAL A 507 96.10 -52.00 -35.85
CA VAL A 507 97.53 -51.63 -35.91
C VAL A 507 98.37 -52.49 -34.95
N SER A 508 97.81 -52.92 -33.81
CA SER A 508 98.53 -53.85 -32.93
C SER A 508 98.67 -55.25 -33.52
N GLU A 509 97.71 -55.73 -34.31
CA GLU A 509 97.85 -57.00 -35.04
C GLU A 509 98.93 -56.89 -36.11
N GLU A 510 98.95 -55.80 -36.90
CA GLU A 510 100.01 -55.54 -37.89
C GLU A 510 101.41 -55.49 -37.24
N LEU A 511 101.55 -54.77 -36.13
CA LEU A 511 102.81 -54.69 -35.37
C LEU A 511 103.23 -56.06 -34.80
N LEU A 512 102.28 -56.91 -34.39
CA LEU A 512 102.60 -58.27 -33.93
C LEU A 512 103.08 -59.16 -35.08
N ASP A 513 102.50 -59.02 -36.27
CA ASP A 513 102.93 -59.74 -37.47
C ASP A 513 104.33 -59.29 -37.89
N GLU A 514 104.59 -57.97 -37.91
CA GLU A 514 105.92 -57.40 -38.17
C GLU A 514 106.96 -57.90 -37.15
N LEU A 515 106.61 -57.93 -35.86
CA LEU A 515 107.48 -58.47 -34.81
C LEU A 515 107.79 -59.95 -35.04
N ASN A 516 106.79 -60.73 -35.48
CA ASN A 516 106.95 -62.15 -35.73
C ASN A 516 107.81 -62.42 -36.97
N GLU A 517 107.62 -61.66 -38.05
CA GLU A 517 108.47 -61.71 -39.24
C GLU A 517 109.93 -61.37 -38.90
N GLU A 518 110.17 -60.30 -38.15
CA GLU A 518 111.52 -59.88 -37.75
C GLU A 518 112.23 -60.96 -36.93
N ARG A 519 111.52 -61.58 -35.98
CA ARG A 519 112.04 -62.70 -35.18
C ARG A 519 112.42 -63.93 -35.99
N HIS A 520 111.82 -64.13 -37.16
CA HIS A 520 112.11 -65.26 -38.05
C HIS A 520 113.19 -64.96 -39.11
N LYS A 521 113.72 -63.73 -39.17
CA LYS A 521 114.85 -63.40 -40.03
C LYS A 521 116.15 -64.02 -39.50
N GLY A 522 117.03 -64.42 -40.43
CA GLY A 522 118.34 -65.00 -40.11
C GLY A 522 119.33 -64.02 -39.47
N GLN A 523 119.08 -62.71 -39.61
CA GLN A 523 119.70 -61.62 -38.87
C GLN A 523 118.57 -60.75 -38.32
N ARG A 524 118.44 -60.70 -36.99
CA ARG A 524 117.38 -59.95 -36.29
C ARG A 524 117.86 -58.54 -35.99
N ASP A 525 117.00 -57.54 -36.19
CA ASP A 525 117.21 -56.19 -35.69
C ASP A 525 116.54 -56.01 -34.31
N GLU A 526 117.35 -56.12 -33.25
CA GLU A 526 116.86 -55.99 -31.87
C GLU A 526 116.29 -54.59 -31.56
N ALA A 527 116.77 -53.53 -32.24
CA ALA A 527 116.29 -52.17 -32.01
C ALA A 527 114.87 -51.97 -32.58
N LEU A 528 114.60 -52.57 -33.76
CA LEU A 528 113.27 -52.57 -34.36
C LEU A 528 112.28 -53.42 -33.56
N GLU A 529 112.70 -54.58 -33.03
CA GLU A 529 111.86 -55.39 -32.13
C GLU A 529 111.44 -54.58 -30.88
N GLU A 530 112.37 -53.80 -30.29
CA GLU A 530 112.09 -53.00 -29.09
C GLU A 530 111.18 -51.79 -29.40
N GLU A 531 111.34 -51.15 -30.56
CA GLU A 531 110.44 -50.09 -31.04
C GLU A 531 109.01 -50.61 -31.26
N ILE A 532 108.86 -51.75 -31.95
CA ILE A 532 107.55 -52.39 -32.19
C ILE A 532 106.87 -52.78 -30.87
N LEU A 533 107.63 -53.31 -29.91
CA LEU A 533 107.11 -53.64 -28.57
C LEU A 533 106.67 -52.39 -27.79
N ALA A 534 107.39 -51.27 -27.93
CA ALA A 534 107.02 -50.00 -27.31
C ALA A 534 105.72 -49.44 -27.92
N ASP A 535 105.59 -49.49 -29.24
CA ASP A 535 104.38 -49.05 -29.96
C ASP A 535 103.17 -49.94 -29.66
N LEU A 536 103.35 -51.26 -29.54
CA LEU A 536 102.32 -52.18 -29.05
C LEU A 536 101.86 -51.81 -27.64
N HIS A 537 102.79 -51.52 -26.73
CA HIS A 537 102.42 -51.08 -25.39
C HIS A 537 101.62 -49.76 -25.44
N GLN A 538 102.03 -48.82 -26.29
CA GLN A 538 101.32 -47.56 -26.46
C GLN A 538 99.90 -47.78 -27.01
N ASN A 539 99.73 -48.61 -28.04
CA ASN A 539 98.43 -48.95 -28.62
C ASN A 539 97.50 -49.61 -27.61
N LEU A 540 97.98 -50.60 -26.84
CA LEU A 540 97.22 -51.22 -25.76
C LEU A 540 96.79 -50.19 -24.69
N GLY A 541 97.65 -49.20 -24.41
CA GLY A 541 97.32 -48.06 -23.55
C GLY A 541 96.16 -47.22 -24.08
N LYS A 542 96.15 -46.94 -25.39
CA LYS A 542 95.08 -46.19 -26.08
C LYS A 542 93.78 -46.99 -26.13
N ILE A 543 93.82 -48.28 -26.46
CA ILE A 543 92.66 -49.18 -26.45
C ILE A 543 91.98 -49.15 -25.08
N ARG A 544 92.74 -49.33 -23.99
CA ARG A 544 92.20 -49.30 -22.63
C ARG A 544 91.57 -47.96 -22.28
N HIS A 545 92.17 -46.85 -22.74
CA HIS A 545 91.65 -45.51 -22.50
C HIS A 545 90.30 -45.28 -23.19
N HIS A 546 90.20 -45.59 -24.48
CA HIS A 546 88.98 -45.41 -25.25
C HIS A 546 87.88 -46.40 -24.85
N GLY A 547 88.23 -47.64 -24.51
CA GLY A 547 87.28 -48.62 -23.94
C GLY A 547 86.65 -48.15 -22.63
N ARG A 548 87.43 -47.56 -21.72
CA ARG A 548 86.89 -46.95 -20.48
C ARG A 548 85.98 -45.75 -20.76
N ARG A 549 86.26 -44.97 -21.80
CA ARG A 549 85.38 -43.87 -22.21
C ARG A 549 84.03 -44.40 -22.71
N ALA A 550 84.04 -45.44 -23.54
CA ALA A 550 82.79 -46.07 -24.01
C ALA A 550 81.96 -46.61 -22.82
N ASP A 551 82.59 -47.30 -21.87
CA ASP A 551 81.93 -47.79 -20.65
C ASP A 551 81.33 -46.65 -19.80
N ALA A 552 82.05 -45.54 -19.65
CA ALA A 552 81.55 -44.37 -18.91
C ALA A 552 80.34 -43.71 -19.61
N ILE A 553 80.33 -43.64 -20.94
CA ILE A 553 79.20 -43.09 -21.71
C ILE A 553 77.96 -43.99 -21.55
N VAL A 554 78.12 -45.31 -21.66
CA VAL A 554 77.01 -46.27 -21.48
C VAL A 554 76.45 -46.22 -20.06
N LYS A 555 77.30 -46.16 -19.03
CA LYS A 555 76.86 -45.99 -17.64
C LYS A 555 76.10 -44.68 -17.42
N GLY A 556 76.62 -43.58 -17.95
CA GLY A 556 75.94 -42.28 -17.89
C GLY A 556 74.58 -42.28 -18.60
N MET A 557 74.47 -42.95 -19.75
CA MET A 557 73.19 -43.15 -20.45
C MET A 557 72.19 -43.95 -19.60
N LEU A 558 72.61 -45.06 -19.00
CA LEU A 558 71.75 -45.89 -18.15
C LEU A 558 71.25 -45.12 -16.92
N GLU A 559 72.07 -44.24 -16.36
CA GLU A 559 71.64 -43.32 -15.29
C GLU A 559 70.61 -42.29 -15.77
N HIS A 560 70.71 -41.81 -17.01
CA HIS A 560 69.76 -40.85 -17.60
C HIS A 560 68.44 -41.52 -18.04
N SER A 561 68.49 -42.77 -18.50
CA SER A 561 67.32 -43.53 -18.98
C SER A 561 66.48 -44.15 -17.87
N ARG A 562 66.97 -44.23 -16.63
CA ARG A 562 66.17 -44.69 -15.50
C ARG A 562 65.08 -43.66 -15.21
N ALA A 563 63.85 -43.99 -15.59
CA ALA A 563 62.68 -43.27 -15.13
C ALA A 563 62.70 -43.26 -13.60
N SER A 564 62.74 -42.08 -13.00
CA SER A 564 62.59 -41.93 -11.57
C SER A 564 61.16 -42.32 -11.22
N THR A 565 60.96 -43.50 -10.66
CA THR A 565 59.67 -43.99 -10.17
C THR A 565 59.39 -43.47 -8.75
N GLY A 566 60.17 -42.48 -8.28
CA GLY A 566 60.08 -41.99 -6.92
C GLY A 566 58.81 -41.17 -6.71
N GLU A 567 58.01 -41.56 -5.72
CA GLU A 567 56.98 -40.69 -5.16
C GLU A 567 57.64 -39.48 -4.51
N LYS A 568 57.01 -38.30 -4.62
CA LYS A 568 57.48 -37.11 -3.90
C LYS A 568 57.24 -37.33 -2.40
N GLN A 569 58.23 -37.00 -1.60
CA GLN A 569 58.20 -37.13 -0.15
C GLN A 569 58.56 -35.80 0.49
N ILE A 570 57.89 -35.48 1.60
CA ILE A 570 58.21 -34.32 2.42
C ILE A 570 59.61 -34.53 3.01
N THR A 571 60.59 -33.76 2.52
CA THR A 571 62.02 -33.96 2.80
C THR A 571 62.61 -32.72 3.46
N ASP A 572 63.46 -32.91 4.48
CA ASP A 572 64.31 -31.86 5.05
C ASP A 572 65.50 -31.60 4.10
N MET A 573 65.47 -30.44 3.45
CA MET A 573 66.47 -30.06 2.44
C MET A 573 67.83 -29.72 3.05
N ASN A 574 67.89 -29.28 4.32
CA ASN A 574 69.16 -29.00 5.00
C ASN A 574 69.88 -30.32 5.31
N ALA A 575 69.16 -31.28 5.87
CA ALA A 575 69.69 -32.61 6.18
C ALA A 575 70.19 -33.30 4.90
N LEU A 576 69.40 -33.25 3.83
CA LEU A 576 69.76 -33.83 2.53
C LEU A 576 71.01 -33.16 1.93
N ALA A 577 71.09 -31.82 1.98
CA ALA A 577 72.23 -31.08 1.46
C ALA A 577 73.53 -31.42 2.20
N ASP A 578 73.50 -31.53 3.54
CA ASP A 578 74.67 -31.88 4.35
C ASP A 578 75.09 -33.35 4.16
N GLU A 579 74.13 -34.29 4.13
CA GLU A 579 74.39 -35.71 3.91
C GLU A 579 75.15 -35.93 2.60
N TYR A 580 74.63 -35.40 1.49
CA TYR A 580 75.25 -35.56 0.18
C TYR A 580 76.57 -34.79 0.03
N LEU A 581 76.74 -33.67 0.74
CA LEU A 581 78.01 -32.92 0.76
C LEU A 581 79.12 -33.76 1.40
N ARG A 582 78.83 -34.34 2.57
CA ARG A 582 79.76 -35.24 3.28
C ARG A 582 80.03 -36.50 2.46
N LEU A 583 79.00 -37.08 1.85
CA LEU A 583 79.13 -38.26 1.01
C LEU A 583 80.08 -38.01 -0.17
N ALA A 584 79.90 -36.91 -0.90
CA ALA A 584 80.77 -36.53 -2.01
C ALA A 584 82.21 -36.24 -1.53
N TYR A 585 82.38 -35.55 -0.40
CA TYR A 585 83.69 -35.25 0.17
C TYR A 585 84.47 -36.52 0.56
N HIS A 586 83.84 -37.43 1.30
CA HIS A 586 84.44 -38.70 1.70
C HIS A 586 84.70 -39.61 0.50
N GLY A 587 83.80 -39.61 -0.49
CA GLY A 587 83.98 -40.34 -1.75
C GLY A 587 85.24 -39.91 -2.51
N LEU A 588 85.53 -38.60 -2.54
CA LEU A 588 86.74 -38.10 -3.18
C LEU A 588 88.00 -38.39 -2.36
N ARG A 589 87.96 -38.21 -1.03
CA ARG A 589 89.10 -38.57 -0.14
C ARG A 589 89.47 -40.05 -0.15
N ALA A 590 88.50 -40.93 -0.40
CA ALA A 590 88.77 -42.36 -0.55
C ALA A 590 89.59 -42.67 -1.81
N LYS A 591 89.40 -41.88 -2.88
CA LYS A 591 90.16 -42.01 -4.13
C LYS A 591 91.51 -41.29 -4.07
N ASP A 592 91.55 -40.12 -3.43
CA ASP A 592 92.76 -39.32 -3.24
C ASP A 592 92.90 -38.90 -1.78
N LYS A 593 93.75 -39.62 -1.04
CA LYS A 593 93.96 -39.39 0.40
C LYS A 593 94.55 -38.00 0.70
N LEU A 594 95.18 -37.35 -0.28
CA LEU A 594 95.79 -36.02 -0.16
C LEU A 594 94.79 -34.89 -0.40
N PHE A 595 93.59 -35.20 -0.91
CA PHE A 595 92.55 -34.19 -1.09
C PHE A 595 92.06 -33.63 0.25
N ASN A 596 92.11 -32.30 0.38
CA ASN A 596 91.58 -31.57 1.51
C ASN A 596 90.87 -30.30 1.01
N CYS A 597 89.65 -30.07 1.49
CA CYS A 597 88.84 -28.91 1.13
C CYS A 597 88.07 -28.44 2.37
N GLN A 598 88.05 -27.14 2.60
CA GLN A 598 87.23 -26.53 3.64
C GLN A 598 85.77 -26.55 3.20
N LEU A 599 84.93 -27.18 4.01
CA LEU A 599 83.48 -27.19 3.82
C LEU A 599 82.87 -26.10 4.69
N VAL A 600 82.22 -25.12 4.06
CA VAL A 600 81.50 -24.05 4.76
C VAL A 600 80.00 -24.26 4.54
N THR A 601 79.24 -24.41 5.61
CA THR A 601 77.79 -24.66 5.53
C THR A 601 77.01 -23.56 6.23
N ASN A 602 76.09 -22.93 5.51
CA ASN A 602 75.22 -21.86 5.99
C ASN A 602 73.76 -22.27 5.76
N TYR A 603 73.23 -23.10 6.65
CA TYR A 603 71.87 -23.61 6.54
C TYR A 603 70.88 -22.71 7.28
N ASP A 604 69.79 -22.31 6.63
CA ASP A 604 68.68 -21.58 7.25
C ASP A 604 67.88 -22.53 8.16
N PRO A 605 67.87 -22.36 9.50
CA PRO A 605 67.13 -23.25 10.39
C PRO A 605 65.61 -23.15 10.25
N SER A 606 65.11 -22.10 9.58
CA SER A 606 63.68 -21.85 9.35
C SER A 606 63.18 -22.38 8.00
N LEU A 607 64.02 -23.14 7.28
CA LEU A 607 63.69 -23.71 5.99
C LEU A 607 62.57 -24.75 6.11
N PRO A 608 61.46 -24.63 5.36
CA PRO A 608 60.39 -25.61 5.40
C PRO A 608 60.81 -26.92 4.71
N ASN A 609 60.21 -28.03 5.11
CA ASN A 609 60.30 -29.28 4.36
C ASN A 609 59.62 -29.11 3.00
N VAL A 610 60.21 -29.69 1.95
CA VAL A 610 59.71 -29.59 0.58
C VAL A 610 59.33 -30.97 0.07
N GLU A 611 58.23 -31.05 -0.68
CA GLU A 611 57.77 -32.28 -1.32
C GLU A 611 58.60 -32.54 -2.58
N VAL A 612 59.60 -33.43 -2.49
CA VAL A 612 60.55 -33.73 -3.57
C VAL A 612 60.78 -35.22 -3.71
N VAL A 613 61.24 -35.66 -4.87
CA VAL A 613 61.80 -37.00 -5.01
C VAL A 613 63.22 -36.98 -4.43
N THR A 614 63.37 -37.42 -3.18
CA THR A 614 64.61 -37.32 -2.39
C THR A 614 65.84 -37.86 -3.14
N GLN A 615 65.68 -38.97 -3.87
CA GLN A 615 66.76 -39.58 -4.64
C GLN A 615 67.22 -38.70 -5.81
N ASP A 616 66.29 -38.04 -6.50
CA ASP A 616 66.61 -37.19 -7.65
C ASP A 616 67.34 -35.92 -7.21
N ILE A 617 66.85 -35.26 -6.16
CA ILE A 617 67.53 -34.10 -5.58
C ILE A 617 68.91 -34.51 -5.02
N GLY A 618 69.02 -35.68 -4.38
CA GLY A 618 70.31 -36.24 -3.96
C GLY A 618 71.31 -36.36 -5.12
N ARG A 619 70.85 -36.82 -6.29
CA ARG A 619 71.68 -36.89 -7.51
C ARG A 619 72.10 -35.51 -8.03
N VAL A 620 71.21 -34.52 -7.99
CA VAL A 620 71.54 -33.12 -8.33
C VAL A 620 72.67 -32.62 -7.44
N LEU A 621 72.49 -32.73 -6.12
CA LEU A 621 73.45 -32.26 -5.12
C LEU A 621 74.80 -32.96 -5.27
N LEU A 622 74.81 -34.28 -5.40
CA LEU A 622 76.03 -35.07 -5.59
C LEU A 622 76.79 -34.66 -6.86
N ASN A 623 76.09 -34.38 -7.97
CA ASN A 623 76.71 -33.90 -9.20
C ASN A 623 77.33 -32.52 -9.02
N LEU A 624 76.63 -31.58 -8.38
CA LEU A 624 77.15 -30.23 -8.12
C LEU A 624 78.37 -30.27 -7.19
N TYR A 625 78.30 -31.04 -6.09
CA TYR A 625 79.42 -31.16 -5.15
C TYR A 625 80.65 -31.81 -5.79
N ASN A 626 80.48 -32.87 -6.59
CA ASN A 626 81.60 -33.48 -7.30
C ASN A 626 82.23 -32.52 -8.32
N ASN A 627 81.45 -31.68 -8.97
CA ASN A 627 81.97 -30.65 -9.88
C ASN A 627 82.71 -29.54 -9.13
N ALA A 628 82.15 -29.07 -8.01
CA ALA A 628 82.79 -28.10 -7.12
C ALA A 628 84.13 -28.62 -6.58
N PHE A 629 84.16 -29.86 -6.06
CA PHE A 629 85.38 -30.48 -5.56
C PHE A 629 86.44 -30.70 -6.63
N TYR A 630 86.02 -31.07 -7.84
CA TYR A 630 86.94 -31.17 -8.98
C TYR A 630 87.55 -29.80 -9.31
N ALA A 631 86.74 -28.74 -9.39
CA ALA A 631 87.21 -27.41 -9.75
C ALA A 631 88.21 -26.84 -8.73
N VAL A 632 87.95 -27.03 -7.43
CA VAL A 632 88.89 -26.56 -6.38
C VAL A 632 90.17 -27.39 -6.32
N GLN A 633 90.07 -28.70 -6.59
CA GLN A 633 91.24 -29.59 -6.68
C GLN A 633 92.11 -29.24 -7.87
N GLU A 634 91.50 -28.96 -9.02
CA GLU A 634 92.24 -28.64 -10.24
C GLU A 634 92.98 -27.30 -10.12
N LYS A 635 92.34 -26.29 -9.51
CA LYS A 635 92.99 -25.02 -9.18
C LYS A 635 94.14 -25.19 -8.19
N ALA A 636 94.00 -26.09 -7.21
CA ALA A 636 95.07 -26.41 -6.29
C ALA A 636 96.27 -27.07 -6.99
N ARG A 637 96.04 -27.88 -8.02
CA ARG A 637 97.09 -28.51 -8.84
C ARG A 637 97.77 -27.52 -9.79
N THR A 638 97.01 -26.66 -10.47
CA THR A 638 97.56 -25.66 -11.41
C THR A 638 98.36 -24.57 -10.70
N ASN A 639 97.98 -24.18 -9.48
CA ASN A 639 98.81 -23.33 -8.63
C ASN A 639 100.04 -24.07 -8.04
N GLY A 640 100.26 -25.35 -8.38
CA GLY A 640 101.30 -26.23 -7.83
C GLY A 640 102.72 -26.00 -8.34
N GLU A 641 102.94 -25.17 -9.37
CA GLU A 641 104.29 -24.74 -9.78
C GLU A 641 104.68 -23.36 -9.20
N GLN A 642 103.70 -22.59 -8.69
CA GLN A 642 103.90 -21.40 -7.89
C GLN A 642 103.03 -21.48 -6.64
N ARG A 643 103.56 -22.07 -5.56
CA ARG A 643 102.94 -22.09 -4.22
C ARG A 643 102.70 -20.64 -3.72
N ASN A 644 101.63 -19.99 -4.19
CA ASN A 644 101.00 -18.91 -3.47
C ASN A 644 100.36 -19.55 -2.24
N ALA A 645 100.94 -19.30 -1.08
CA ALA A 645 100.56 -19.86 0.22
C ALA A 645 99.16 -19.44 0.71
N GLU A 646 98.37 -18.75 -0.13
CA GLU A 646 97.07 -18.15 0.23
C GLU A 646 95.84 -18.89 -0.32
N TYR A 647 95.98 -19.84 -1.24
CA TYR A 647 94.81 -20.54 -1.79
C TYR A 647 94.40 -21.74 -0.93
N GLN A 648 93.25 -21.62 -0.25
CA GLN A 648 92.59 -22.71 0.47
C GLN A 648 91.37 -23.22 -0.33
N PRO A 649 91.38 -24.46 -0.85
CA PRO A 649 90.24 -25.05 -1.55
C PRO A 649 88.99 -25.02 -0.66
N THR A 650 87.94 -24.31 -1.07
CA THR A 650 86.74 -24.07 -0.26
C THR A 650 85.47 -24.28 -1.08
N VAL A 651 84.55 -25.07 -0.55
CA VAL A 651 83.19 -25.24 -1.08
C VAL A 651 82.20 -24.78 -0.02
N THR A 652 81.35 -23.84 -0.39
CA THR A 652 80.31 -23.26 0.45
C THR A 652 78.95 -23.74 -0.01
N VAL A 653 78.15 -24.27 0.92
CA VAL A 653 76.75 -24.64 0.67
C VAL A 653 75.86 -23.78 1.55
N GLN A 654 74.89 -23.12 0.93
CA GLN A 654 73.93 -22.27 1.63
C GLN A 654 72.51 -22.67 1.25
N THR A 655 71.61 -22.65 2.24
CA THR A 655 70.17 -22.75 2.00
C THR A 655 69.47 -21.49 2.47
N GLN A 656 68.41 -21.08 1.77
CA GLN A 656 67.63 -19.91 2.12
C GLN A 656 66.17 -20.11 1.76
N ARG A 657 65.27 -19.70 2.66
CA ARG A 657 63.85 -19.59 2.35
C ARG A 657 63.56 -18.31 1.56
N HIS A 658 62.81 -18.40 0.47
CA HIS A 658 62.38 -17.25 -0.33
C HIS A 658 60.91 -17.36 -0.73
N VAL A 659 60.02 -16.68 0.00
CA VAL A 659 58.54 -16.63 -0.21
C VAL A 659 57.92 -18.00 -0.54
N ASP A 660 57.88 -18.36 -1.83
CA ASP A 660 57.29 -19.59 -2.36
C ASP A 660 58.32 -20.65 -2.81
N ASN A 661 59.60 -20.45 -2.53
CA ASN A 661 60.70 -21.32 -2.97
C ASN A 661 61.72 -21.57 -1.86
N VAL A 662 62.35 -22.73 -1.91
CA VAL A 662 63.60 -23.06 -1.22
C VAL A 662 64.75 -22.87 -2.20
N ILE A 663 65.78 -22.15 -1.76
CA ILE A 663 66.99 -21.88 -2.52
C ILE A 663 68.15 -22.67 -1.93
N ILE A 664 68.89 -23.39 -2.77
CA ILE A 664 70.15 -24.05 -2.42
C ILE A 664 71.24 -23.48 -3.31
N CYS A 665 72.28 -22.90 -2.71
CA CYS A 665 73.44 -22.37 -3.40
C CYS A 665 74.67 -23.25 -3.10
N VAL A 666 75.38 -23.65 -4.15
CA VAL A 666 76.65 -24.38 -4.07
C VAL A 666 77.71 -23.51 -4.73
N ARG A 667 78.62 -22.94 -3.94
CA ARG A 667 79.71 -22.07 -4.39
C ARG A 667 81.06 -22.74 -4.18
N ASP A 668 81.90 -22.70 -5.19
CA ASP A 668 83.31 -23.09 -5.12
C ASP A 668 84.22 -21.90 -5.43
N ASN A 669 85.45 -21.93 -4.89
CA ASN A 669 86.51 -20.99 -5.24
C ASN A 669 87.51 -21.58 -6.27
N GLY A 670 87.04 -22.49 -7.12
CA GLY A 670 87.83 -23.25 -8.09
C GLY A 670 88.22 -22.47 -9.33
N THR A 671 88.47 -23.17 -10.44
CA THR A 671 88.96 -22.57 -11.70
C THR A 671 87.95 -21.65 -12.38
N GLY A 672 86.67 -21.70 -12.02
CA GLY A 672 85.61 -20.97 -12.71
C GLY A 672 85.30 -21.51 -14.12
N ILE A 673 84.29 -20.95 -14.75
CA ILE A 673 83.78 -21.32 -16.09
C ILE A 673 83.91 -20.11 -17.01
N PRO A 674 84.61 -20.23 -18.17
CA PRO A 674 84.68 -19.17 -19.17
C PRO A 674 83.30 -18.81 -19.74
N GLU A 675 83.06 -17.52 -19.99
CA GLU A 675 81.76 -17.03 -20.49
C GLU A 675 81.39 -17.63 -21.86
N SER A 676 82.38 -18.00 -22.68
CA SER A 676 82.20 -18.62 -24.00
C SER A 676 81.52 -19.99 -23.96
N VAL A 677 81.65 -20.73 -22.85
CA VAL A 677 81.11 -22.09 -22.69
C VAL A 677 79.96 -22.18 -21.70
N LYS A 678 79.71 -21.12 -20.92
CA LYS A 678 78.67 -21.06 -19.87
C LYS A 678 77.27 -21.49 -20.33
N ARG A 679 76.88 -21.19 -21.58
CA ARG A 679 75.58 -21.62 -22.15
C ARG A 679 75.55 -23.09 -22.57
N LYS A 680 76.72 -23.70 -22.79
CA LYS A 680 76.86 -25.09 -23.26
C LYS A 680 76.97 -26.10 -22.12
N ILE A 681 77.22 -25.66 -20.89
CA ILE A 681 77.47 -26.58 -19.75
C ILE A 681 76.27 -27.45 -19.37
N PHE A 682 75.05 -27.04 -19.75
CA PHE A 682 73.83 -27.81 -19.54
C PHE A 682 73.48 -28.70 -20.75
N GLN A 683 74.23 -28.61 -21.85
CA GLN A 683 74.04 -29.50 -22.99
C GLN A 683 74.58 -30.90 -22.64
N PRO A 684 73.83 -31.99 -22.93
CA PRO A 684 74.33 -33.34 -22.77
C PRO A 684 75.69 -33.54 -23.47
N PHE A 685 76.56 -34.35 -22.87
CA PHE A 685 77.91 -34.70 -23.34
C PHE A 685 78.94 -33.58 -23.35
N PHE A 686 78.57 -32.34 -23.01
CA PHE A 686 79.54 -31.26 -22.88
C PHE A 686 80.39 -31.44 -21.61
N THR A 687 81.72 -31.56 -21.77
CA THR A 687 82.65 -31.59 -20.65
C THR A 687 83.97 -30.92 -20.99
N THR A 688 84.55 -30.21 -20.02
CA THR A 688 85.89 -29.62 -20.10
C THR A 688 86.95 -30.48 -19.40
N LYS A 689 86.56 -31.60 -18.78
CA LYS A 689 87.49 -32.53 -18.11
C LYS A 689 88.27 -33.33 -19.16
N PRO A 690 89.52 -33.75 -18.86
CA PRO A 690 90.30 -34.61 -19.75
C PRO A 690 89.54 -35.89 -20.13
N THR A 691 89.86 -36.42 -21.31
CA THR A 691 89.22 -37.61 -21.88
C THR A 691 89.16 -38.76 -20.86
N GLY A 692 87.98 -39.32 -20.65
CA GLY A 692 87.74 -40.43 -19.70
C GLY A 692 87.50 -40.02 -18.24
N GLN A 693 87.55 -38.73 -17.89
CA GLN A 693 87.28 -38.23 -16.52
C GLN A 693 85.91 -37.54 -16.37
N GLY A 694 85.18 -37.31 -17.46
CA GLY A 694 83.85 -36.71 -17.46
C GLY A 694 82.96 -37.28 -18.56
N THR A 695 81.71 -37.60 -18.21
CA THR A 695 80.69 -38.06 -19.16
C THR A 695 79.94 -36.91 -19.84
N GLY A 696 80.03 -35.69 -19.28
CA GLY A 696 79.27 -34.52 -19.75
C GLY A 696 77.76 -34.60 -19.52
N LEU A 697 77.28 -35.58 -18.74
CA LEU A 697 75.84 -35.81 -18.50
C LEU A 697 75.35 -35.33 -17.13
N GLY A 698 76.25 -35.09 -16.18
CA GLY A 698 75.88 -34.78 -14.80
C GLY A 698 75.11 -33.46 -14.65
N LEU A 699 75.55 -32.40 -15.34
CA LEU A 699 74.92 -31.07 -15.26
C LEU A 699 73.62 -30.99 -16.08
N SER A 700 73.55 -31.64 -17.24
CA SER A 700 72.32 -31.71 -18.05
C SER A 700 71.22 -32.48 -17.31
N LEU A 701 71.58 -33.60 -16.67
CA LEU A 701 70.67 -34.36 -15.80
C LEU A 701 70.22 -33.53 -14.60
N ALA A 702 71.15 -32.84 -13.93
CA ALA A 702 70.82 -32.00 -12.79
C ALA A 702 69.84 -30.88 -13.17
N TYR A 703 70.03 -30.27 -14.33
CA TYR A 703 69.14 -29.26 -14.89
C TYR A 703 67.74 -29.85 -15.15
N ASP A 704 67.64 -30.97 -15.87
CA ASP A 704 66.35 -31.62 -16.18
C ASP A 704 65.58 -32.05 -14.91
N ILE A 705 66.27 -32.60 -13.91
CA ILE A 705 65.64 -32.97 -12.64
C ILE A 705 65.01 -31.76 -11.95
N VAL A 706 65.72 -30.63 -11.92
CA VAL A 706 65.25 -29.41 -11.27
C VAL A 706 64.12 -28.77 -12.08
N THR A 707 64.33 -28.51 -13.37
CA THR A 707 63.40 -27.72 -14.19
C THR A 707 62.19 -28.53 -14.66
N LYS A 708 62.39 -29.76 -15.14
CA LYS A 708 61.31 -30.60 -15.68
C LYS A 708 60.71 -31.51 -14.59
N GLY A 709 61.54 -32.06 -13.70
CA GLY A 709 61.08 -32.99 -12.67
C GLY A 709 60.38 -32.33 -11.48
N HIS A 710 60.86 -31.15 -11.06
CA HIS A 710 60.40 -30.50 -9.84
C HIS A 710 59.82 -29.09 -10.06
N GLY A 711 59.75 -28.61 -11.31
CA GLY A 711 59.22 -27.28 -11.64
C GLY A 711 60.05 -26.13 -11.06
N GLY A 712 61.32 -26.40 -10.74
CA GLY A 712 62.26 -25.44 -10.18
C GLY A 712 63.09 -24.71 -11.23
N GLU A 713 64.09 -23.97 -10.77
CA GLU A 713 65.03 -23.22 -11.62
C GLU A 713 66.47 -23.53 -11.20
N MET A 714 67.36 -23.78 -12.17
CA MET A 714 68.79 -23.92 -11.93
C MET A 714 69.55 -22.84 -12.70
N THR A 715 70.33 -22.01 -11.99
CA THR A 715 71.13 -20.93 -12.55
C THR A 715 72.59 -21.03 -12.14
N VAL A 716 73.48 -20.39 -12.90
CA VAL A 716 74.93 -20.40 -12.66
C VAL A 716 75.53 -19.00 -12.80
N VAL A 717 76.31 -18.61 -11.81
CA VAL A 717 77.16 -17.42 -11.83
C VAL A 717 78.59 -17.88 -11.68
N SER A 718 79.47 -17.53 -12.63
CA SER A 718 80.85 -17.99 -12.63
C SER A 718 81.75 -16.94 -13.24
N GLN A 719 82.97 -16.84 -12.72
CA GLN A 719 84.03 -16.01 -13.27
C GLN A 719 85.30 -16.85 -13.36
N GLU A 720 85.90 -16.87 -14.55
CA GLU A 720 87.11 -17.63 -14.83
C GLU A 720 88.26 -17.18 -13.91
N GLY A 721 88.93 -18.15 -13.29
CA GLY A 721 89.99 -17.92 -12.31
C GLY A 721 89.51 -17.65 -10.87
N GLU A 722 88.25 -17.32 -10.64
CA GLU A 722 87.72 -16.98 -9.30
C GLU A 722 86.91 -18.11 -8.67
N GLY A 723 85.94 -18.67 -9.40
CA GLY A 723 85.07 -19.75 -8.90
C GLY A 723 83.69 -19.79 -9.56
N THR A 724 82.83 -20.70 -9.09
CA THR A 724 81.47 -20.88 -9.63
C THR A 724 80.44 -20.99 -8.50
N GLU A 725 79.27 -20.42 -8.70
CA GLU A 725 78.08 -20.60 -7.88
C GLU A 725 76.93 -21.15 -8.71
N PHE A 726 76.40 -22.30 -8.30
CA PHE A 726 75.15 -22.85 -8.79
C PHE A 726 74.03 -22.56 -7.81
N THR A 727 72.90 -22.08 -8.29
CA THR A 727 71.70 -21.80 -7.49
C THR A 727 70.54 -22.65 -8.00
N ILE A 728 70.00 -23.48 -7.11
CA ILE A 728 68.79 -24.28 -7.30
C ILE A 728 67.63 -23.60 -6.57
N ARG A 729 66.51 -23.36 -7.26
CA ARG A 729 65.25 -22.89 -6.67
C ARG A 729 64.20 -23.99 -6.81
N LEU A 730 63.59 -24.40 -5.71
CA LEU A 730 62.53 -25.41 -5.70
C LEU A 730 61.25 -24.82 -5.09
N PRO A 731 60.07 -24.99 -5.72
CA PRO A 731 58.83 -24.44 -5.19
C PRO A 731 58.40 -25.17 -3.91
N THR A 732 57.97 -24.42 -2.89
CA THR A 732 57.48 -24.95 -1.61
C THR A 732 56.03 -25.45 -1.67
N GLN A 733 55.28 -25.09 -2.71
CA GLN A 733 53.93 -25.55 -2.97
C GLN A 733 53.91 -26.15 -4.38
N THR A 734 53.50 -27.42 -4.51
CA THR A 734 53.16 -27.99 -5.81
C THR A 734 52.08 -27.10 -6.42
N PRO A 735 52.26 -26.48 -7.60
CA PRO A 735 51.22 -25.66 -8.20
C PRO A 735 49.98 -26.54 -8.35
N THR A 736 48.96 -26.25 -7.54
CA THR A 736 47.65 -26.85 -7.72
C THR A 736 47.18 -26.33 -9.07
N SER A 737 47.01 -27.24 -10.03
CA SER A 737 46.46 -26.92 -11.34
C SER A 737 45.08 -26.30 -11.16
N ALA A 738 45.03 -24.98 -11.11
CA ALA A 738 43.82 -24.23 -11.35
C ALA A 738 43.65 -24.14 -12.86
N ASP A 739 42.45 -24.51 -13.31
CA ASP A 739 41.94 -24.52 -14.69
C ASP A 739 42.24 -25.77 -15.53
N ALA A 740 41.39 -26.78 -15.34
CA ALA A 740 40.81 -27.62 -16.42
C ALA A 740 39.40 -28.10 -16.00
#